data_AF-A0A5C5Y986-F1
#
_entry.id   AF-A0A5C5Y986-F1
#
_cell.length_a   1.000
_cell.length_b   1.000
_cell.length_c   1.000
_cell.angle_alpha   90.00
_cell.angle_beta   90.00
_cell.angle_gamma   90.00
#
_symmetry.space_group_name_H-M   'P 1'
#
loop_
_entity.id
_entity.type
_entity.pdbx_description
1 polymer ?
#
loop_
_entity_poly.entity_id
_entity_poly.type
_entity_poly.pdbx_seq_one_letter_code
_entity_poly.pdbx_strand_id
1 'polypeptide(L)'
;MAIDRQLDPTDEPGPGCFASVGEIDSLYQLPLRGRNGRHGQHGTSYRRPPARPGKRGANGGNATSPEDGGDANDAIIQLGFSGMDQQNLRLNGPVQIDVNIGDQGYVFMDGRGGRGGNGGDGGNGQPGSRGYRGRDATRFSRGGNGGPGGDGGNAGNATDGGNAGRGSDLRLQIDHRDLGLLMLVKGDQRSGDVGFAGTPGKPGKGGPGGPGGSSYHWTETRTYRDSEGRTRTRVVHRSNPGGFRGRAGRDGAPAFYRPVDGTEARPGRLAIDVRLPEGVVRYPSPYDLQLRTLDVASEYAILEPDSLVSADDITIVNCGGMPTPDNFVVRIFLDRDRWILPDEVDLVLVKSLQPGESFTFQNAGLRFRLGDYDVDRPRRQPFTLDHQVNPHCRMESGICRPFRQFENGEDIEVRFPIELTEIEALGSLTPGESTWVRVGITNVSDETFDNQYLYRAVKSQMRLLSGDLAFQNIAFFDPTDQFFDLMSTDLTCPIGDLRPGQTHQIQTRIGIREDADIVPYQAFRFGIDLHLQRPKSSPRHDEFRCVDYRNWQIRVAEPYRRDDGSRFLLIANRNTDVNDIDRWTQLADYFGSGLDVWDVSYYGFFDLVRRVQQDHSLLDHWRGMTIIIPNDHFRTAAGRTVSFNELSRSQFLKAAADFDINFYIVGDSKTGGEAMLASAMVPLDEFKSDQQLTDQKQFLKAVKRWGNYVARSGDVSQAVASDASEIADQAMGAVHCFDVSKRTFLFQPDQAWLTKQAERLQRRLRKIDPLHRWVIVHRYDTGDTDTNWGFFRHRQVGTLEARRTLDSTKGSVVLYEVDPIDLVDPEFITSNANKHGIFLALKFEDKVDRFIRVVSERVFPRYREDYIDRPLTDEEVQQIGQELLDSIMVDLYNEQLTARNSRVWGPLGVASLTPKLNYLAERSLNYGVTYRQMQENETTLRLLYDLIANLRYMAIESRTVWDLPIFPTAFLKRSRAVSAHMLDRVDRITSAIFGPKLSWWDRWTSASDDYNAFGGAKKKVPKGLARDTADEKILQIETRLRNERTKLSKYTVAQSHDGLTYDPEVLLEKQRVMSGKQFDALVQAEKQAELRRARTEYEVAEQRNELLVPLETAEVTATRQAKSKPTPMGGSL
;
A
#
# COMPACT_ATOMS: atom_id res chain seq x y z
N MET A 1 -0.71 28.22 27.50
CA MET A 1 -1.38 27.23 26.63
C MET A 1 -2.86 27.26 26.97
N ALA A 2 -3.59 28.14 26.28
CA ALA A 2 -5.04 28.24 26.37
C ALA A 2 -5.61 27.21 25.42
N ILE A 3 -6.42 26.29 25.93
CA ILE A 3 -7.09 25.27 25.13
C ILE A 3 -8.38 25.94 24.61
N ASP A 4 -8.42 26.17 23.31
CA ASP A 4 -9.63 26.45 22.55
C ASP A 4 -10.62 25.30 22.77
N ARG A 5 -11.76 25.60 23.40
CA ARG A 5 -12.95 24.76 23.30
C ARG A 5 -13.82 25.35 22.21
N GLN A 6 -13.77 24.74 21.02
CA GLN A 6 -14.86 24.80 20.07
C GLN A 6 -16.16 24.41 20.79
N LEU A 7 -17.19 25.24 20.64
CA LEU A 7 -18.54 24.91 21.05
C LEU A 7 -19.04 23.76 20.16
N ASP A 8 -19.55 22.70 20.78
CA ASP A 8 -20.14 21.55 20.12
C ASP A 8 -21.46 22.01 19.43
N PRO A 9 -21.69 21.74 18.13
CA PRO A 9 -22.90 22.19 17.42
C PRO A 9 -24.21 21.52 17.88
N THR A 10 -24.14 20.59 18.83
CA THR A 10 -25.26 19.73 19.24
C THR A 10 -26.00 20.21 20.50
N ASP A 11 -25.56 21.29 21.14
CA ASP A 11 -26.29 21.91 22.27
C ASP A 11 -27.52 22.66 21.74
N GLU A 12 -28.73 22.18 22.07
CA GLU A 12 -29.97 22.94 21.84
C GLU A 12 -29.83 24.35 22.45
N PRO A 13 -30.29 25.42 21.75
CA PRO A 13 -30.22 26.77 22.28
C PRO A 13 -31.09 26.88 23.54
N GLY A 14 -30.43 26.87 24.70
CA GLY A 14 -31.08 27.11 25.99
C GLY A 14 -31.81 28.45 26.02
N PRO A 15 -32.86 28.59 26.85
CA PRO A 15 -33.69 29.79 26.90
C PRO A 15 -32.85 31.03 27.21
N GLY A 16 -32.76 31.95 26.25
CA GLY A 16 -32.09 33.25 26.35
C GLY A 16 -30.85 33.44 25.47
N CYS A 17 -30.30 32.37 24.89
CA CYS A 17 -29.13 32.47 24.03
C CYS A 17 -29.49 33.05 22.64
N PHE A 18 -28.97 34.22 22.30
CA PHE A 18 -28.95 34.78 20.93
C PHE A 18 -27.89 34.07 20.07
N ALA A 19 -27.86 32.74 20.10
CA ALA A 19 -26.76 31.96 19.56
C ALA A 19 -26.88 31.79 18.03
N SER A 20 -25.96 32.39 17.29
CA SER A 20 -25.44 31.80 16.05
C SER A 20 -23.91 31.93 16.03
N VAL A 21 -23.28 30.90 15.47
CA VAL A 21 -21.83 30.60 15.50
C VAL A 21 -21.04 31.40 14.44
N GLY A 22 -21.71 32.22 13.60
CA GLY A 22 -21.14 32.81 12.38
C GLY A 22 -20.37 34.13 12.52
N GLU A 23 -20.29 34.74 13.71
CA GLU A 23 -19.43 35.92 13.94
C GLU A 23 -18.48 35.60 15.08
N ILE A 24 -17.17 35.70 14.82
CA ILE A 24 -16.11 35.37 15.77
C ILE A 24 -15.73 36.62 16.61
N ASP A 25 -15.98 37.80 16.04
CA ASP A 25 -15.51 39.06 16.60
C ASP A 25 -16.52 39.69 17.58
N SER A 26 -16.23 39.55 18.86
CA SER A 26 -16.93 40.26 19.94
C SER A 26 -16.44 41.71 19.98
N LEU A 27 -17.31 42.66 19.60
CA LEU A 27 -17.04 44.09 19.64
C LEU A 27 -16.90 44.61 21.08
N TYR A 28 -17.70 44.04 22.00
CA TYR A 28 -17.61 44.31 23.43
C TYR A 28 -18.29 43.21 24.24
N GLN A 29 -17.68 42.82 25.37
CA GLN A 29 -18.28 41.90 26.32
C GLN A 29 -18.72 42.65 27.58
N LEU A 30 -20.01 42.63 27.88
CA LEU A 30 -20.57 43.15 29.13
C LEU A 30 -20.55 42.03 30.19
N PRO A 31 -19.67 42.10 31.22
CA PRO A 31 -19.51 41.03 32.18
C PRO A 31 -20.56 41.16 33.30
N LEU A 32 -21.58 40.30 33.23
CA LEU A 32 -22.61 40.18 34.26
C LEU A 32 -22.51 38.86 35.03
N ARG A 33 -21.56 37.99 34.67
CA ARG A 33 -21.45 36.63 35.18
C ARG A 33 -21.20 36.54 36.68
N GLY A 34 -21.72 35.46 37.27
CA GLY A 34 -21.48 35.08 38.64
C GLY A 34 -20.06 34.56 38.89
N ARG A 35 -19.61 34.63 40.14
CA ARG A 35 -18.29 34.14 40.54
C ARG A 35 -18.33 32.64 40.83
N ASN A 36 -17.36 31.88 40.34
CA ASN A 36 -17.26 30.45 40.67
C ASN A 36 -16.95 30.22 42.16
N GLY A 37 -17.63 29.24 42.74
CA GLY A 37 -17.41 28.76 44.10
C GLY A 37 -16.10 27.98 44.22
N ARG A 38 -15.44 28.11 45.37
CA ARG A 38 -14.21 27.36 45.70
C ARG A 38 -14.52 25.92 46.06
N HIS A 39 -13.63 25.01 45.67
CA HIS A 39 -13.75 23.59 45.98
C HIS A 39 -13.43 23.30 47.46
N GLY A 40 -14.07 22.26 47.99
CA GLY A 40 -13.79 21.72 49.32
C GLY A 40 -12.41 21.05 49.36
N GLN A 41 -11.69 21.20 50.47
CA GLN A 41 -10.41 20.54 50.67
C GLN A 41 -10.60 19.10 51.14
N HIS A 42 -9.82 18.17 50.57
CA HIS A 42 -9.87 16.75 50.90
C HIS A 42 -9.37 16.45 52.32
N GLY A 43 -9.92 15.41 52.92
CA GLY A 43 -9.53 14.87 54.21
C GLY A 43 -8.19 14.12 54.20
N THR A 44 -7.46 14.17 55.32
CA THR A 44 -6.14 13.54 55.44
C THR A 44 -6.23 12.01 55.43
N SER A 45 -5.44 11.35 54.58
CA SER A 45 -5.40 9.89 54.46
C SER A 45 -4.15 9.29 55.10
N TYR A 46 -4.29 8.13 55.77
CA TYR A 46 -3.18 7.40 56.37
C TYR A 46 -3.02 6.00 55.75
N ARG A 47 -1.88 5.72 55.11
CA ARG A 47 -1.72 4.50 54.29
C ARG A 47 -0.89 3.37 54.94
N ARG A 48 -0.01 3.70 55.88
CA ARG A 48 0.93 2.73 56.49
C ARG A 48 0.44 2.31 57.87
N PRO A 49 0.50 1.03 58.26
CA PRO A 49 0.11 0.62 59.60
C PRO A 49 1.05 1.19 60.68
N PRO A 50 0.60 1.34 61.94
CA PRO A 50 1.45 1.76 63.04
C PRO A 50 2.64 0.80 63.25
N ALA A 51 3.81 1.34 63.61
CA ALA A 51 5.02 0.53 63.79
C ALA A 51 4.99 -0.41 65.01
N ARG A 52 4.11 -0.16 65.98
CA ARG A 52 4.00 -0.98 67.21
C ARG A 52 3.02 -2.13 66.99
N PRO A 53 3.42 -3.40 67.24
CA PRO A 53 2.53 -4.55 67.06
C PRO A 53 1.23 -4.45 67.85
N GLY A 54 0.11 -4.85 67.24
CA GLY A 54 -1.23 -4.84 67.86
C GLY A 54 -1.87 -3.46 68.04
N LYS A 55 -1.22 -2.37 67.62
CA LYS A 55 -1.76 -1.00 67.68
C LYS A 55 -2.80 -0.74 66.58
N ARG A 56 -3.89 -0.06 66.97
CA ARG A 56 -4.97 0.43 66.10
C ARG A 56 -4.50 1.55 65.17
N GLY A 57 -5.00 1.55 63.93
CA GLY A 57 -4.78 2.62 62.95
C GLY A 57 -5.55 3.91 63.25
N ALA A 58 -5.00 5.06 62.85
CA ALA A 58 -5.64 6.37 62.91
C ALA A 58 -6.81 6.50 61.92
N ASN A 59 -7.84 7.26 62.29
CA ASN A 59 -8.97 7.55 61.42
C ASN A 59 -8.56 8.54 60.31
N GLY A 60 -9.17 8.41 59.13
CA GLY A 60 -9.06 9.41 58.07
C GLY A 60 -9.74 10.73 58.46
N GLY A 61 -9.21 11.85 57.98
CA GLY A 61 -9.79 13.17 58.19
C GLY A 61 -11.03 13.40 57.34
N ASN A 62 -11.95 14.24 57.81
CA ASN A 62 -13.11 14.66 57.02
C ASN A 62 -12.71 15.77 56.03
N ALA A 63 -13.41 15.85 54.90
CA ALA A 63 -13.30 16.96 53.97
C ALA A 63 -13.95 18.26 54.52
N THR A 64 -13.59 19.39 53.91
CA THR A 64 -14.24 20.69 54.15
C THR A 64 -15.25 20.99 53.05
N SER A 65 -16.32 21.71 53.38
CA SER A 65 -17.39 22.04 52.43
C SER A 65 -16.91 22.99 51.34
N PRO A 66 -17.40 22.85 50.10
CA PRO A 66 -17.19 23.83 49.03
C PRO A 66 -18.03 25.09 49.23
N GLU A 67 -17.77 26.11 48.40
CA GLU A 67 -18.62 27.29 48.24
C GLU A 67 -19.56 27.12 47.04
N ASP A 68 -20.75 27.70 47.14
CA ASP A 68 -21.70 27.80 46.03
C ASP A 68 -21.18 28.75 44.93
N GLY A 69 -21.67 28.57 43.72
CA GLY A 69 -21.50 29.53 42.63
C GLY A 69 -22.31 30.79 42.90
N GLY A 70 -21.72 31.96 42.71
CA GLY A 70 -22.42 33.23 42.85
C GLY A 70 -23.40 33.44 41.69
N ASP A 71 -24.53 34.10 41.96
CA ASP A 71 -25.48 34.50 40.93
C ASP A 71 -24.89 35.54 39.98
N ALA A 72 -25.36 35.56 38.74
CA ALA A 72 -25.10 36.63 37.80
C ALA A 72 -25.86 37.91 38.18
N ASN A 73 -25.34 39.06 37.79
CA ASN A 73 -25.98 40.35 38.01
C ASN A 73 -27.10 40.59 37.00
N ASP A 74 -28.29 40.93 37.48
CA ASP A 74 -29.37 41.41 36.63
C ASP A 74 -29.04 42.80 36.05
N ALA A 75 -29.48 43.09 34.82
CA ALA A 75 -29.21 44.36 34.17
C ALA A 75 -30.37 44.86 33.32
N ILE A 76 -30.57 46.18 33.35
CA ILE A 76 -31.39 46.91 32.38
C ILE A 76 -30.43 47.68 31.48
N ILE A 77 -30.51 47.46 30.17
CA ILE A 77 -29.60 48.02 29.18
C ILE A 77 -30.43 48.75 28.13
N GLN A 78 -30.23 50.05 28.02
CA GLN A 78 -30.83 50.86 26.97
C GLN A 78 -29.92 50.89 25.74
N LEU A 79 -30.49 50.54 24.59
CA LEU A 79 -29.86 50.56 23.27
C LEU A 79 -30.32 51.82 22.52
N GLY A 80 -29.40 52.45 21.79
CA GLY A 80 -29.71 53.53 20.84
C GLY A 80 -28.47 53.90 20.02
N PHE A 81 -28.62 54.72 19.00
CA PHE A 81 -27.46 55.24 18.26
C PHE A 81 -26.77 56.38 19.03
N SER A 82 -25.43 56.47 18.94
CA SER A 82 -24.70 57.67 19.37
C SER A 82 -24.42 58.59 18.18
N GLY A 83 -24.98 59.80 18.19
CA GLY A 83 -24.77 60.81 17.15
C GLY A 83 -25.79 60.73 15.99
N MET A 84 -25.75 61.70 15.07
CA MET A 84 -26.70 61.78 13.95
C MET A 84 -26.40 60.80 12.80
N ASP A 85 -25.17 60.30 12.72
CA ASP A 85 -24.72 59.49 11.58
C ASP A 85 -25.05 57.99 11.70
N GLN A 86 -25.68 57.55 12.80
CA GLN A 86 -26.08 56.15 13.06
C GLN A 86 -24.95 55.10 12.92
N GLN A 87 -23.68 55.50 13.05
CA GLN A 87 -22.52 54.60 12.89
C GLN A 87 -22.07 53.93 14.19
N ASN A 88 -22.66 54.27 15.33
CA ASN A 88 -22.20 53.80 16.63
C ASN A 88 -23.39 53.38 17.50
N LEU A 89 -23.29 52.19 18.10
CA LEU A 89 -24.21 51.65 19.10
C LEU A 89 -23.85 52.20 20.47
N ARG A 90 -24.79 52.90 21.11
CA ARG A 90 -24.72 53.32 22.51
C ARG A 90 -25.42 52.30 23.40
N LEU A 91 -24.66 51.78 24.37
CA LEU A 91 -25.15 50.92 25.44
C LEU A 91 -25.16 51.72 26.73
N ASN A 92 -26.34 51.95 27.30
CA ASN A 92 -26.51 52.64 28.58
C ASN A 92 -27.08 51.67 29.62
N GLY A 93 -26.30 51.32 30.64
CA GLY A 93 -26.72 50.42 31.71
C GLY A 93 -25.72 50.41 32.87
N PRO A 94 -25.25 49.24 33.33
CA PRO A 94 -24.19 49.15 34.35
C PRO A 94 -22.88 49.84 33.95
N VAL A 95 -22.65 49.96 32.64
CA VAL A 95 -21.56 50.71 32.01
C VAL A 95 -22.17 51.52 30.86
N GLN A 96 -21.60 52.68 30.57
CA GLN A 96 -21.90 53.46 29.37
C GLN A 96 -20.77 53.29 28.37
N ILE A 97 -21.10 52.79 27.17
CA ILE A 97 -20.12 52.56 26.11
C ILE A 97 -20.73 52.84 24.73
N ASP A 98 -19.91 53.41 23.84
CA ASP A 98 -20.21 53.60 22.43
C ASP A 98 -19.32 52.64 21.60
N VAL A 99 -19.94 51.85 20.71
CA VAL A 99 -19.28 50.81 19.90
C VAL A 99 -19.54 51.08 18.43
N ASN A 100 -18.51 51.05 17.58
CA ASN A 100 -18.67 51.27 16.14
C ASN A 100 -19.41 50.10 15.47
N ILE A 101 -20.44 50.44 14.69
CA ILE A 101 -21.22 49.51 13.90
C ILE A 101 -20.45 49.28 12.58
N GLY A 102 -19.57 48.28 12.59
CA GLY A 102 -18.87 47.80 11.39
C GLY A 102 -19.78 46.96 10.49
N ASP A 103 -19.22 46.21 9.54
CA ASP A 103 -19.90 45.22 8.69
C ASP A 103 -19.96 43.81 9.32
N GLN A 104 -19.20 43.58 10.40
CA GLN A 104 -19.20 42.34 11.19
C GLN A 104 -19.11 42.62 12.71
N GLY A 105 -19.51 41.63 13.52
CA GLY A 105 -19.28 41.59 14.96
C GLY A 105 -20.52 41.94 15.82
N TYR A 106 -20.44 41.58 17.10
CA TYR A 106 -21.56 41.67 18.05
C TYR A 106 -21.14 42.13 19.46
N VAL A 107 -22.10 42.61 20.24
CA VAL A 107 -21.96 42.90 21.67
C VAL A 107 -22.46 41.70 22.46
N PHE A 108 -21.59 41.11 23.29
CA PHE A 108 -21.91 39.94 24.10
C PHE A 108 -22.29 40.30 25.54
N MET A 109 -23.45 39.85 25.98
CA MET A 109 -23.92 39.98 27.36
C MET A 109 -23.71 38.66 28.10
N ASP A 110 -22.61 38.55 28.85
CA ASP A 110 -22.25 37.34 29.62
C ASP A 110 -22.93 37.37 30.98
N GLY A 111 -24.18 36.89 31.05
CA GLY A 111 -25.02 36.82 32.23
C GLY A 111 -25.06 35.43 32.88
N ARG A 112 -24.03 34.61 32.69
CA ARG A 112 -24.00 33.24 33.22
C ARG A 112 -23.81 33.19 34.72
N GLY A 113 -24.52 32.29 35.39
CA GLY A 113 -24.28 32.00 36.81
C GLY A 113 -22.88 31.42 37.07
N GLY A 114 -22.34 31.63 38.26
CA GLY A 114 -21.07 31.05 38.68
C GLY A 114 -21.19 29.54 38.89
N ARG A 115 -20.14 28.79 38.58
CA ARG A 115 -20.09 27.34 38.83
C ARG A 115 -19.95 27.04 40.33
N GLY A 116 -20.69 26.04 40.83
CA GLY A 116 -20.55 25.51 42.19
C GLY A 116 -19.21 24.80 42.43
N GLY A 117 -18.64 24.93 43.63
CA GLY A 117 -17.39 24.27 43.97
C GLY A 117 -17.57 22.76 44.17
N ASN A 118 -16.66 21.91 43.70
CA ASN A 118 -16.71 20.47 43.99
C ASN A 118 -16.47 20.19 45.47
N GLY A 119 -17.19 19.23 46.03
CA GLY A 119 -17.00 18.73 47.40
C GLY A 119 -15.65 18.05 47.59
N GLY A 120 -15.10 18.15 48.80
CA GLY A 120 -13.87 17.46 49.15
C GLY A 120 -14.08 15.98 49.47
N ASP A 121 -13.09 15.16 49.11
CA ASP A 121 -13.08 13.71 49.40
C ASP A 121 -12.72 13.41 50.85
N GLY A 122 -13.34 12.38 51.43
CA GLY A 122 -13.02 11.88 52.76
C GLY A 122 -11.66 11.16 52.81
N GLY A 123 -10.91 11.34 53.90
CA GLY A 123 -9.62 10.69 54.09
C GLY A 123 -9.74 9.19 54.37
N ASN A 124 -8.77 8.40 53.88
CA ASN A 124 -8.73 6.96 54.17
C ASN A 124 -8.20 6.67 55.59
N GLY A 125 -8.85 5.72 56.27
CA GLY A 125 -8.41 5.21 57.57
C GLY A 125 -7.14 4.36 57.49
N GLN A 126 -6.29 4.44 58.50
CA GLN A 126 -5.02 3.71 58.58
C GLN A 126 -5.23 2.22 58.83
N PRO A 127 -4.51 1.32 58.15
CA PRO A 127 -4.52 -0.10 58.50
C PRO A 127 -4.01 -0.35 59.92
N GLY A 128 -4.55 -1.35 60.61
CA GLY A 128 -4.07 -1.83 61.89
C GLY A 128 -2.76 -2.63 61.76
N SER A 129 -1.97 -2.65 62.82
CA SER A 129 -0.65 -3.33 62.83
C SER A 129 -0.75 -4.81 63.17
N ARG A 130 0.24 -5.60 62.75
CA ARG A 130 0.30 -7.03 63.04
C ARG A 130 0.51 -7.30 64.53
N GLY A 131 -0.09 -8.35 65.09
CA GLY A 131 0.16 -8.78 66.47
C GLY A 131 1.57 -9.34 66.71
N TYR A 132 2.02 -9.39 67.96
CA TYR A 132 3.36 -9.88 68.30
C TYR A 132 3.50 -11.41 68.14
N ARG A 133 4.69 -11.90 67.79
CA ARG A 133 4.96 -13.34 67.63
C ARG A 133 5.05 -14.05 68.99
N GLY A 134 4.43 -15.21 69.10
CA GLY A 134 4.57 -16.10 70.25
C GLY A 134 5.94 -16.81 70.26
N ARG A 135 6.44 -17.16 71.45
CA ARG A 135 7.76 -17.81 71.61
C ARG A 135 7.71 -19.25 71.12
N ASP A 136 8.73 -19.72 70.40
CA ASP A 136 8.79 -21.09 69.88
C ASP A 136 8.87 -22.13 71.03
N ALA A 137 8.38 -23.35 70.76
CA ALA A 137 8.49 -24.46 71.71
C ALA A 137 9.96 -24.88 71.87
N THR A 138 10.29 -25.41 73.04
CA THR A 138 11.60 -26.04 73.32
C THR A 138 11.37 -27.48 73.78
N ARG A 139 12.44 -28.26 73.98
CA ARG A 139 12.30 -29.59 74.61
C ARG A 139 11.67 -29.56 76.00
N PHE A 140 11.60 -28.40 76.66
CA PHE A 140 11.11 -28.24 78.03
C PHE A 140 9.78 -27.45 78.14
N SER A 141 9.34 -26.76 77.08
CA SER A 141 8.14 -25.91 77.12
C SER A 141 7.40 -25.89 75.77
N ARG A 142 6.08 -25.75 75.82
CA ARG A 142 5.25 -25.54 74.61
C ARG A 142 5.44 -24.13 74.05
N GLY A 143 5.14 -23.94 72.77
CA GLY A 143 5.18 -22.63 72.12
C GLY A 143 4.07 -21.72 72.63
N GLY A 144 4.36 -20.41 72.75
CA GLY A 144 3.39 -19.38 73.13
C GLY A 144 2.53 -18.95 71.94
N ASN A 145 1.29 -18.54 72.20
CA ASN A 145 0.39 -17.99 71.19
C ASN A 145 0.86 -16.60 70.74
N GLY A 146 0.56 -16.24 69.49
CA GLY A 146 0.79 -14.87 69.02
C GLY A 146 -0.27 -13.89 69.52
N GLY A 147 0.10 -12.62 69.65
CA GLY A 147 -0.78 -11.54 70.10
C GLY A 147 -1.82 -11.12 69.06
N PRO A 148 -2.88 -10.41 69.45
CA PRO A 148 -3.89 -9.91 68.52
C PRO A 148 -3.32 -8.83 67.59
N GLY A 149 -3.84 -8.75 66.37
CA GLY A 149 -3.60 -7.61 65.49
C GLY A 149 -4.41 -6.39 65.92
N GLY A 150 -3.94 -5.19 65.58
CA GLY A 150 -4.64 -3.94 65.90
C GLY A 150 -5.76 -3.66 64.92
N ASP A 151 -6.80 -2.93 65.35
CA ASP A 151 -7.92 -2.58 64.48
C ASP A 151 -7.52 -1.53 63.42
N GLY A 152 -8.25 -1.48 62.31
CA GLY A 152 -8.15 -0.39 61.35
C GLY A 152 -8.74 0.92 61.87
N GLY A 153 -8.29 2.04 61.32
CA GLY A 153 -8.89 3.36 61.52
C GLY A 153 -10.12 3.56 60.65
N ASN A 154 -11.07 4.36 61.12
CA ASN A 154 -12.29 4.66 60.38
C ASN A 154 -12.02 5.56 59.17
N ALA A 155 -12.88 5.51 58.15
CA ALA A 155 -12.86 6.46 57.06
C ALA A 155 -13.32 7.87 57.50
N GLY A 156 -12.82 8.90 56.83
CA GLY A 156 -13.35 10.27 56.92
C GLY A 156 -14.52 10.49 55.95
N ASN A 157 -15.41 11.40 56.33
CA ASN A 157 -16.56 11.80 55.52
C ASN A 157 -16.15 12.75 54.39
N ALA A 158 -16.77 12.59 53.22
CA ALA A 158 -16.74 13.57 52.14
C ALA A 158 -17.80 14.66 52.36
N THR A 159 -17.81 15.66 51.48
CA THR A 159 -18.77 16.77 51.48
C THR A 159 -19.51 16.86 50.15
N ASP A 160 -20.70 17.45 50.17
CA ASP A 160 -21.51 17.71 48.98
C ASP A 160 -20.81 18.66 48.01
N GLY A 161 -21.26 18.70 46.77
CA GLY A 161 -20.93 19.77 45.84
C GLY A 161 -21.67 21.07 46.16
N GLY A 162 -21.07 22.21 45.84
CA GLY A 162 -21.69 23.53 45.94
C GLY A 162 -22.72 23.72 44.83
N ASN A 163 -23.77 24.48 45.12
CA ASN A 163 -24.85 24.76 44.18
C ASN A 163 -24.37 25.65 43.03
N ALA A 164 -25.02 25.52 41.88
CA ALA A 164 -24.84 26.46 40.77
C ALA A 164 -25.36 27.86 41.12
N GLY A 165 -24.77 28.90 40.56
CA GLY A 165 -25.31 30.26 40.57
C GLY A 165 -26.39 30.44 39.50
N ARG A 166 -27.36 31.32 39.77
CA ARG A 166 -28.42 31.69 38.83
C ARG A 166 -27.90 32.52 37.66
N GLY A 167 -28.47 32.33 36.47
CA GLY A 167 -28.26 33.23 35.34
C GLY A 167 -29.01 34.57 35.48
N SER A 168 -28.56 35.58 34.72
CA SER A 168 -29.01 36.97 34.80
C SER A 168 -30.37 37.21 34.13
N ASP A 169 -31.28 37.91 34.82
CA ASP A 169 -32.46 38.49 34.17
C ASP A 169 -32.04 39.79 33.46
N LEU A 170 -32.03 39.75 32.13
CA LEU A 170 -31.66 40.86 31.26
C LEU A 170 -32.87 41.54 30.66
N ARG A 171 -32.91 42.87 30.76
CA ARG A 171 -33.93 43.70 30.11
C ARG A 171 -33.29 44.68 29.15
N LEU A 172 -33.57 44.52 27.87
CA LEU A 172 -33.17 45.46 26.83
C LEU A 172 -34.26 46.51 26.65
N GLN A 173 -33.91 47.79 26.68
CA GLN A 173 -34.82 48.88 26.37
C GLN A 173 -34.39 49.54 25.07
N ILE A 174 -35.30 49.67 24.12
CA ILE A 174 -34.98 50.22 22.81
C ILE A 174 -36.12 51.08 22.29
N ASP A 175 -35.80 52.15 21.57
CA ASP A 175 -36.80 52.94 20.86
C ASP A 175 -37.26 52.18 19.60
N HIS A 176 -38.53 52.32 19.23
CA HIS A 176 -39.06 51.73 18.00
C HIS A 176 -38.25 52.08 16.75
N ARG A 177 -37.65 53.28 16.71
CA ARG A 177 -36.84 53.73 15.57
C ARG A 177 -35.49 53.01 15.47
N ASP A 178 -35.05 52.39 16.56
CA ASP A 178 -33.70 51.83 16.67
C ASP A 178 -33.71 50.28 16.64
N LEU A 179 -34.86 49.66 16.34
CA LEU A 179 -35.05 48.20 16.40
C LEU A 179 -33.97 47.38 15.69
N GLY A 180 -33.39 47.90 14.61
CA GLY A 180 -32.26 47.32 13.88
C GLY A 180 -31.03 46.97 14.74
N LEU A 181 -30.79 47.71 15.82
CA LEU A 181 -29.65 47.48 16.73
C LEU A 181 -29.73 46.13 17.46
N LEU A 182 -30.91 45.50 17.52
CA LEU A 182 -31.07 44.17 18.11
C LEU A 182 -30.28 43.09 17.35
N MET A 183 -29.97 43.30 16.06
CA MET A 183 -29.11 42.39 15.29
C MET A 183 -27.66 42.34 15.81
N LEU A 184 -27.23 43.37 16.54
CA LEU A 184 -25.85 43.50 17.06
C LEU A 184 -25.68 42.91 18.46
N VAL A 185 -26.75 42.47 19.13
CA VAL A 185 -26.68 42.02 20.53
C VAL A 185 -26.76 40.50 20.58
N LYS A 186 -25.85 39.90 21.37
CA LYS A 186 -25.95 38.50 21.80
C LYS A 186 -25.84 38.40 23.32
N GLY A 187 -26.28 37.27 23.89
CA GLY A 187 -26.09 37.02 25.31
C GLY A 187 -26.23 35.54 25.68
N ASP A 188 -25.73 35.20 26.86
CA ASP A 188 -25.85 33.89 27.50
C ASP A 188 -26.29 34.11 28.96
N GLN A 189 -27.48 33.59 29.31
CA GLN A 189 -28.07 33.72 30.65
C GLN A 189 -28.30 32.35 31.30
N ARG A 190 -27.51 31.34 30.91
CA ARG A 190 -27.56 30.03 31.57
C ARG A 190 -27.18 30.14 33.05
N SER A 191 -27.69 29.24 33.86
CA SER A 191 -27.15 29.03 35.21
C SER A 191 -25.71 28.49 35.13
N GLY A 192 -24.98 28.62 36.24
CA GLY A 192 -23.67 27.99 36.35
C GLY A 192 -23.78 26.48 36.41
N ASP A 193 -22.67 25.78 36.20
CA ASP A 193 -22.63 24.34 36.41
C ASP A 193 -22.68 24.00 37.91
N VAL A 194 -23.21 22.83 38.24
CA VAL A 194 -23.19 22.32 39.62
C VAL A 194 -21.78 21.87 40.04
N GLY A 195 -21.49 21.97 41.34
CA GLY A 195 -20.33 21.31 41.94
C GLY A 195 -20.61 19.82 42.14
N PHE A 196 -19.62 18.97 41.87
CA PHE A 196 -19.75 17.52 42.10
C PHE A 196 -19.46 17.14 43.55
N ALA A 197 -20.14 16.12 44.06
CA ALA A 197 -19.92 15.53 45.37
C ALA A 197 -18.48 14.97 45.52
N GLY A 198 -17.92 15.11 46.71
CA GLY A 198 -16.67 14.42 47.06
C GLY A 198 -16.88 12.92 47.27
N THR A 199 -15.81 12.13 47.23
CA THR A 199 -15.88 10.67 47.44
C THR A 199 -15.58 10.31 48.90
N PRO A 200 -16.41 9.49 49.58
CA PRO A 200 -16.13 9.07 50.95
C PRO A 200 -14.83 8.27 51.09
N GLY A 201 -14.14 8.43 52.22
CA GLY A 201 -12.90 7.70 52.50
C GLY A 201 -13.13 6.20 52.67
N LYS A 202 -12.07 5.41 52.47
CA LYS A 202 -12.07 3.95 52.73
C LYS A 202 -11.63 3.65 54.16
N PRO A 203 -12.27 2.71 54.85
CA PRO A 203 -11.81 2.29 56.18
C PRO A 203 -10.47 1.56 56.09
N GLY A 204 -9.66 1.70 57.14
CA GLY A 204 -8.43 0.94 57.30
C GLY A 204 -8.73 -0.53 57.61
N LYS A 205 -7.94 -1.44 57.05
CA LYS A 205 -8.07 -2.88 57.36
C LYS A 205 -7.50 -3.21 58.73
N GLY A 206 -8.09 -4.16 59.43
CA GLY A 206 -7.56 -4.74 60.66
C GLY A 206 -6.23 -5.45 60.42
N GLY A 207 -5.31 -5.31 61.37
CA GLY A 207 -4.01 -5.95 61.33
C GLY A 207 -4.11 -7.46 61.57
N PRO A 208 -3.27 -8.28 60.92
CA PRO A 208 -3.29 -9.72 61.14
C PRO A 208 -2.78 -10.06 62.55
N GLY A 209 -3.33 -11.11 63.16
CA GLY A 209 -2.80 -11.63 64.41
C GLY A 209 -1.35 -12.12 64.29
N GLY A 210 -0.61 -12.03 65.38
CA GLY A 210 0.76 -12.50 65.46
C GLY A 210 0.84 -14.01 65.31
N PRO A 211 1.89 -14.55 64.66
CA PRO A 211 2.05 -16.00 64.54
C PRO A 211 2.36 -16.59 65.92
N GLY A 212 1.80 -17.76 66.23
CA GLY A 212 2.23 -18.53 67.40
C GLY A 212 3.61 -19.14 67.19
N GLY A 213 4.25 -19.56 68.28
CA GLY A 213 5.58 -20.17 68.23
C GLY A 213 5.57 -21.53 67.56
N SER A 214 6.64 -21.90 66.85
CA SER A 214 6.79 -23.18 66.16
C SER A 214 6.90 -24.38 67.12
N SER A 215 6.52 -25.59 66.68
CA SER A 215 6.68 -26.83 67.46
C SER A 215 8.14 -27.29 67.50
N TYR A 216 8.50 -28.11 68.49
CA TYR A 216 9.85 -28.64 68.68
C TYR A 216 9.81 -30.16 68.85
N HIS A 217 10.63 -30.88 68.09
CA HIS A 217 10.72 -32.34 68.10
C HIS A 217 12.15 -32.78 68.43
N TRP A 218 12.31 -33.84 69.23
CA TRP A 218 13.62 -34.43 69.53
C TRP A 218 13.54 -35.95 69.70
N THR A 219 14.68 -36.61 69.59
CA THR A 219 14.82 -38.06 69.75
C THR A 219 15.73 -38.41 70.90
N GLU A 220 15.32 -39.41 71.67
CA GLU A 220 16.13 -39.99 72.75
C GLU A 220 16.41 -41.46 72.41
N THR A 221 17.68 -41.86 72.47
CA THR A 221 18.08 -43.25 72.27
C THR A 221 18.18 -43.94 73.62
N ARG A 222 17.42 -45.03 73.82
CA ARG A 222 17.49 -45.86 75.02
C ARG A 222 18.04 -47.22 74.66
N THR A 223 19.05 -47.67 75.40
CA THR A 223 19.56 -49.04 75.37
C THR A 223 18.74 -49.90 76.31
N TYR A 224 18.32 -51.08 75.85
CA TYR A 224 17.77 -52.14 76.68
C TYR A 224 18.45 -53.45 76.31
N ARG A 225 18.59 -54.38 77.27
CA ARG A 225 19.07 -55.74 76.96
C ARG A 225 17.88 -56.59 76.53
N ASP A 226 18.06 -57.32 75.44
CA ASP A 226 17.10 -58.35 75.03
C ASP A 226 17.31 -59.64 75.85
N SER A 227 16.38 -60.59 75.69
CA SER A 227 16.37 -61.86 76.43
C SER A 227 17.56 -62.78 76.12
N GLU A 228 18.37 -62.44 75.11
CA GLU A 228 19.62 -63.14 74.75
C GLU A 228 20.86 -62.46 75.36
N GLY A 229 20.66 -61.42 76.18
CA GLY A 229 21.72 -60.68 76.86
C GLY A 229 22.44 -59.64 75.98
N ARG A 230 21.95 -59.39 74.76
CA ARG A 230 22.54 -58.39 73.84
C ARG A 230 21.92 -57.02 74.05
N THR A 231 22.74 -55.98 74.01
CA THR A 231 22.28 -54.60 74.19
C THR A 231 21.72 -54.09 72.86
N ARG A 232 20.43 -53.76 72.81
CA ARG A 232 19.79 -53.12 71.66
C ARG A 232 19.39 -51.69 71.98
N THR A 233 19.55 -50.80 71.02
CA THR A 233 19.09 -49.41 71.10
C THR A 233 17.75 -49.25 70.38
N ARG A 234 16.80 -48.56 71.03
CA ARG A 234 15.60 -48.05 70.36
C ARG A 234 15.55 -46.53 70.50
N VAL A 235 15.23 -45.86 69.41
CA VAL A 235 15.01 -44.41 69.37
C VAL A 235 13.54 -44.12 69.65
N VAL A 236 13.28 -43.20 70.58
CA VAL A 236 11.93 -42.70 70.91
C VAL A 236 11.85 -41.23 70.50
N HIS A 237 10.85 -40.90 69.68
CA HIS A 237 10.57 -39.54 69.24
C HIS A 237 9.62 -38.84 70.23
N ARG A 238 9.95 -37.60 70.62
CA ARG A 238 9.16 -36.73 71.50
C ARG A 238 8.89 -35.40 70.80
N SER A 239 7.80 -34.73 71.14
CA SER A 239 7.46 -33.41 70.60
C SER A 239 6.71 -32.53 71.59
N ASN A 240 6.96 -31.22 71.51
CA ASN A 240 6.16 -30.18 72.16
C ASN A 240 5.46 -29.34 71.08
N PRO A 241 4.14 -29.14 71.18
CA PRO A 241 3.39 -28.38 70.19
C PRO A 241 3.74 -26.88 70.24
N GLY A 242 3.60 -26.23 69.10
CA GLY A 242 3.69 -24.79 68.96
C GLY A 242 2.47 -24.05 69.52
N GLY A 243 2.49 -22.73 69.45
CA GLY A 243 1.37 -21.87 69.81
C GLY A 243 0.46 -21.53 68.64
N PHE A 244 -0.76 -21.08 68.95
CA PHE A 244 -1.75 -20.64 67.97
C PHE A 244 -1.51 -19.19 67.51
N ARG A 245 -1.94 -18.87 66.28
CA ARG A 245 -1.94 -17.50 65.76
C ARG A 245 -2.95 -16.64 66.55
N GLY A 246 -2.58 -15.40 66.87
CA GLY A 246 -3.48 -14.43 67.48
C GLY A 246 -4.67 -14.06 66.58
N ARG A 247 -5.72 -13.47 67.16
CA ARG A 247 -6.87 -12.98 66.39
C ARG A 247 -6.49 -11.76 65.54
N ALA A 248 -7.09 -11.61 64.36
CA ALA A 248 -6.95 -10.40 63.57
C ALA A 248 -7.72 -9.23 64.22
N GLY A 249 -7.24 -8.00 64.01
CA GLY A 249 -7.98 -6.79 64.34
C GLY A 249 -9.19 -6.62 63.41
N ARG A 250 -10.15 -5.80 63.83
CA ARG A 250 -11.34 -5.45 63.03
C ARG A 250 -10.99 -4.38 62.00
N ASP A 251 -11.70 -4.39 60.88
CA ASP A 251 -11.64 -3.28 59.92
C ASP A 251 -12.30 -2.03 60.54
N GLY A 252 -11.83 -0.85 60.14
CA GLY A 252 -12.43 0.42 60.54
C GLY A 252 -13.85 0.59 59.99
N ALA A 253 -14.62 1.48 60.59
CA ALA A 253 -15.95 1.81 60.10
C ALA A 253 -15.88 2.64 58.80
N PRO A 254 -16.75 2.37 57.80
CA PRO A 254 -16.86 3.20 56.61
C PRO A 254 -17.44 4.58 56.97
N ALA A 255 -17.30 5.54 56.05
CA ALA A 255 -17.96 6.83 56.15
C ALA A 255 -19.47 6.66 55.98
N PHE A 256 -20.26 7.35 56.81
CA PHE A 256 -21.72 7.23 56.82
C PHE A 256 -22.41 8.34 56.03
N TYR A 257 -21.73 9.47 55.80
CA TYR A 257 -22.27 10.56 55.01
C TYR A 257 -22.25 10.20 53.53
N ARG A 258 -23.39 10.34 52.85
CA ARG A 258 -23.53 10.17 51.40
C ARG A 258 -23.61 11.55 50.78
N PRO A 259 -22.49 12.04 50.21
CA PRO A 259 -22.49 13.36 49.62
C PRO A 259 -23.31 13.36 48.32
N VAL A 260 -23.98 14.47 48.06
CA VAL A 260 -24.77 14.72 46.86
C VAL A 260 -24.15 15.84 46.03
N ASP A 261 -24.39 15.81 44.72
CA ASP A 261 -24.01 16.93 43.85
C ASP A 261 -24.80 18.18 44.24
N GLY A 262 -24.24 19.36 43.92
CA GLY A 262 -24.94 20.63 44.12
C GLY A 262 -26.21 20.71 43.28
N THR A 263 -27.12 21.61 43.64
CA THR A 263 -28.35 21.81 42.88
C THR A 263 -28.15 22.75 41.70
N GLU A 264 -28.84 22.46 40.60
CA GLU A 264 -28.93 23.38 39.46
C GLU A 264 -29.69 24.65 39.87
N ALA A 265 -29.22 25.80 39.39
CA ALA A 265 -29.91 27.06 39.53
C ALA A 265 -30.76 27.37 38.29
N ARG A 266 -31.73 28.27 38.45
CA ARG A 266 -32.60 28.68 37.37
C ARG A 266 -31.83 29.48 36.31
N PRO A 267 -32.07 29.28 35.01
CA PRO A 267 -31.57 30.19 33.98
C PRO A 267 -32.23 31.58 34.12
N GLY A 268 -31.49 32.59 33.67
CA GLY A 268 -31.98 33.96 33.56
C GLY A 268 -33.03 34.11 32.46
N ARG A 269 -33.71 35.26 32.42
CA ARG A 269 -34.69 35.59 31.38
C ARG A 269 -34.30 36.85 30.63
N LEU A 270 -34.48 36.82 29.31
CA LEU A 270 -34.43 38.00 28.46
C LEU A 270 -35.83 38.63 28.35
N ALA A 271 -35.90 39.96 28.42
CA ALA A 271 -37.06 40.74 28.02
C ALA A 271 -36.63 41.95 27.20
N ILE A 272 -37.32 42.22 26.10
CA ILE A 272 -37.08 43.37 25.23
C ILE A 272 -38.26 44.32 25.37
N ASP A 273 -38.03 45.49 25.96
CA ASP A 273 -39.00 46.56 26.16
C ASP A 273 -38.83 47.59 25.03
N VAL A 274 -39.74 47.56 24.07
CA VAL A 274 -39.77 48.50 22.93
C VAL A 274 -40.63 49.70 23.31
N ARG A 275 -40.05 50.91 23.25
CA ARG A 275 -40.77 52.17 23.47
C ARG A 275 -41.44 52.59 22.16
N LEU A 276 -42.77 52.50 22.13
CA LEU A 276 -43.63 53.08 21.09
C LEU A 276 -44.13 54.47 21.54
N PRO A 277 -44.64 55.31 20.63
CA PRO A 277 -45.31 56.56 21.00
C PRO A 277 -46.50 56.37 21.95
N GLU A 278 -47.15 55.20 21.91
CA GLU A 278 -48.38 54.85 22.62
C GLU A 278 -48.14 54.10 23.94
N GLY A 279 -46.90 53.66 24.21
CA GLY A 279 -46.54 52.89 25.41
C GLY A 279 -45.33 51.98 25.23
N VAL A 280 -45.07 51.11 26.20
CA VAL A 280 -43.97 50.13 26.14
C VAL A 280 -44.56 48.74 25.90
N VAL A 281 -44.10 48.05 24.85
CA VAL A 281 -44.47 46.66 24.55
C VAL A 281 -43.29 45.75 24.86
N ARG A 282 -43.56 44.57 25.43
CA ARG A 282 -42.54 43.61 25.87
C ARG A 282 -42.52 42.37 24.99
N TYR A 283 -41.34 41.98 24.54
CA TYR A 283 -41.09 40.78 23.75
C TYR A 283 -40.08 39.83 24.42
N PRO A 284 -40.18 38.51 24.19
CA PRO A 284 -39.29 37.52 24.81
C PRO A 284 -37.95 37.32 24.07
N SER A 285 -37.87 37.63 22.78
CA SER A 285 -36.67 37.48 21.93
C SER A 285 -36.75 38.41 20.71
N PRO A 286 -35.62 38.71 20.04
CA PRO A 286 -35.64 39.55 18.83
C PRO A 286 -36.32 38.83 17.66
N TYR A 287 -36.55 39.57 16.58
CA TYR A 287 -36.96 39.01 15.30
C TYR A 287 -35.75 38.31 14.64
N ASP A 288 -36.01 37.28 13.84
CA ASP A 288 -35.04 36.67 12.94
C ASP A 288 -35.79 36.08 11.74
N LEU A 289 -35.11 35.93 10.61
CA LEU A 289 -35.71 35.43 9.38
C LEU A 289 -35.05 34.14 8.94
N GLN A 290 -35.88 33.20 8.52
CA GLN A 290 -35.47 31.94 7.94
C GLN A 290 -36.05 31.80 6.53
N LEU A 291 -35.23 31.31 5.60
CA LEU A 291 -35.67 30.86 4.29
C LEU A 291 -36.32 29.49 4.42
N ARG A 292 -37.61 29.38 4.09
CA ARG A 292 -38.39 28.16 4.27
C ARG A 292 -38.39 27.29 3.02
N THR A 293 -38.64 27.89 1.86
CA THR A 293 -38.66 27.24 0.55
C THR A 293 -38.21 28.23 -0.51
N LEU A 294 -37.63 27.72 -1.58
CA LEU A 294 -37.37 28.40 -2.84
C LEU A 294 -37.56 27.34 -3.94
N ASP A 295 -37.98 27.74 -5.13
CA ASP A 295 -38.09 26.86 -6.28
C ASP A 295 -37.16 27.37 -7.38
N VAL A 296 -36.19 26.56 -7.80
CA VAL A 296 -35.33 26.89 -8.95
C VAL A 296 -36.04 26.49 -10.25
N ALA A 297 -36.39 27.49 -11.05
CA ALA A 297 -36.96 27.32 -12.39
C ALA A 297 -35.95 27.71 -13.47
N SER A 298 -36.00 27.01 -14.60
CA SER A 298 -35.15 27.32 -15.76
C SER A 298 -35.92 27.16 -17.07
N GLU A 299 -35.33 27.63 -18.17
CA GLU A 299 -35.90 27.46 -19.51
C GLU A 299 -36.11 25.98 -19.88
N TYR A 300 -35.28 25.08 -19.36
CA TYR A 300 -35.25 23.65 -19.68
C TYR A 300 -35.26 22.77 -18.42
N ALA A 301 -35.55 21.48 -18.59
CA ALA A 301 -35.46 20.51 -17.49
C ALA A 301 -34.01 20.26 -17.03
N ILE A 302 -33.06 20.38 -17.95
CA ILE A 302 -31.62 20.32 -17.66
C ILE A 302 -31.10 21.75 -17.48
N LEU A 303 -30.45 22.01 -16.35
CA LEU A 303 -29.73 23.25 -16.12
C LEU A 303 -28.42 23.23 -16.89
N GLU A 304 -28.32 24.06 -17.92
CA GLU A 304 -27.14 24.13 -18.78
C GLU A 304 -26.27 25.34 -18.46
N PRO A 305 -24.95 25.28 -18.69
CA PRO A 305 -24.11 26.48 -18.66
C PRO A 305 -24.67 27.56 -19.57
N ASP A 306 -24.56 28.83 -19.18
CA ASP A 306 -25.10 29.99 -19.89
C ASP A 306 -26.65 30.08 -19.98
N SER A 307 -27.40 29.19 -19.31
CA SER A 307 -28.85 29.32 -19.20
C SER A 307 -29.27 30.42 -18.23
N LEU A 308 -30.40 31.06 -18.52
CA LEU A 308 -31.09 31.94 -17.59
C LEU A 308 -31.95 31.09 -16.62
N VAL A 309 -31.81 31.37 -15.33
CA VAL A 309 -32.46 30.66 -14.22
C VAL A 309 -33.16 31.69 -13.33
N SER A 310 -34.28 31.31 -12.73
CA SER A 310 -34.96 32.08 -11.69
C SER A 310 -35.14 31.25 -10.42
N ALA A 311 -34.89 31.87 -9.27
CA ALA A 311 -35.35 31.36 -7.98
C ALA A 311 -36.66 32.06 -7.64
N ASP A 312 -37.77 31.33 -7.78
CA ASP A 312 -39.14 31.78 -7.59
C ASP A 312 -39.72 31.20 -6.29
N ASP A 313 -40.94 31.62 -5.93
CA ASP A 313 -41.68 31.18 -4.74
C ASP A 313 -40.90 31.20 -3.41
N ILE A 314 -39.92 32.10 -3.34
CA ILE A 314 -39.09 32.35 -2.16
C ILE A 314 -40.02 32.68 -1.00
N THR A 315 -40.02 31.81 0.01
CA THR A 315 -40.86 31.93 1.19
C THR A 315 -39.99 32.10 2.41
N ILE A 316 -40.17 33.22 3.10
CA ILE A 316 -39.45 33.53 4.34
C ILE A 316 -40.42 33.47 5.52
N VAL A 317 -39.91 33.18 6.71
CA VAL A 317 -40.70 33.16 7.95
C VAL A 317 -39.95 33.90 9.05
N ASN A 318 -40.69 34.65 9.86
CA ASN A 318 -40.13 35.21 11.09
C ASN A 318 -40.10 34.13 12.18
N CYS A 319 -38.91 33.59 12.45
CA CYS A 319 -38.68 32.59 13.49
C CYS A 319 -38.38 33.20 14.88
N GLY A 320 -38.36 34.54 14.98
CA GLY A 320 -38.14 35.27 16.22
C GLY A 320 -39.39 35.51 17.06
N GLY A 321 -39.22 36.11 18.23
CA GLY A 321 -40.28 36.34 19.22
C GLY A 321 -40.93 37.73 19.17
N MET A 322 -40.53 38.57 18.22
CA MET A 322 -41.13 39.88 17.97
C MET A 322 -41.31 40.14 16.47
N PRO A 323 -42.16 41.11 16.08
CA PRO A 323 -42.31 41.49 14.68
C PRO A 323 -40.98 42.00 14.09
N THR A 324 -40.74 41.73 12.81
CA THR A 324 -39.63 42.37 12.08
C THR A 324 -39.86 43.89 12.04
N PRO A 325 -38.82 44.72 12.06
CA PRO A 325 -38.99 46.16 12.08
C PRO A 325 -39.59 46.66 10.76
N ASP A 326 -40.57 47.56 10.84
CA ASP A 326 -41.23 48.22 9.71
C ASP A 326 -40.47 49.46 9.21
N ASN A 327 -39.48 49.92 9.97
CA ASN A 327 -38.69 51.10 9.68
C ASN A 327 -37.31 50.81 9.08
N PHE A 328 -36.99 49.54 8.79
CA PHE A 328 -35.77 49.11 8.11
C PHE A 328 -36.11 48.32 6.85
N VAL A 329 -35.29 48.50 5.80
CA VAL A 329 -35.42 47.76 4.55
C VAL A 329 -34.73 46.40 4.69
N VAL A 330 -35.48 45.32 4.47
CA VAL A 330 -34.93 43.96 4.42
C VAL A 330 -34.85 43.51 2.97
N ARG A 331 -33.63 43.17 2.54
CA ARG A 331 -33.28 42.86 1.15
C ARG A 331 -32.78 41.42 1.03
N ILE A 332 -33.26 40.69 0.03
CA ILE A 332 -32.89 39.31 -0.28
C ILE A 332 -32.27 39.29 -1.67
N PHE A 333 -31.10 38.66 -1.80
CA PHE A 333 -30.28 38.68 -3.02
C PHE A 333 -29.42 37.41 -3.14
N LEU A 334 -28.82 37.20 -4.31
CA LEU A 334 -27.82 36.15 -4.53
C LEU A 334 -26.43 36.79 -4.62
N ASP A 335 -25.44 36.15 -4.02
CA ASP A 335 -24.05 36.54 -4.21
C ASP A 335 -23.56 36.11 -5.59
N ARG A 336 -22.73 36.95 -6.20
CA ARG A 336 -22.09 36.64 -7.48
C ARG A 336 -20.87 35.75 -7.26
N ASP A 337 -20.78 34.68 -8.03
CA ASP A 337 -19.56 33.88 -8.15
C ASP A 337 -19.23 33.55 -9.62
N ARG A 338 -18.48 32.48 -9.88
CA ARG A 338 -18.10 32.05 -11.23
C ARG A 338 -19.29 31.45 -12.01
N TRP A 339 -20.22 30.82 -11.30
CA TRP A 339 -21.32 30.02 -11.85
C TRP A 339 -22.69 30.67 -11.64
N ILE A 340 -22.92 31.42 -10.56
CA ILE A 340 -24.13 32.20 -10.34
C ILE A 340 -23.82 33.66 -10.67
N LEU A 341 -24.37 34.14 -11.79
CA LEU A 341 -24.26 35.52 -12.24
C LEU A 341 -25.61 36.22 -12.08
N PRO A 342 -25.91 36.76 -10.88
CA PRO A 342 -27.20 37.37 -10.60
C PRO A 342 -27.39 38.68 -11.38
N ASP A 343 -28.65 38.93 -11.76
CA ASP A 343 -29.12 40.23 -12.22
C ASP A 343 -29.14 41.22 -11.04
N GLU A 344 -29.21 42.53 -11.33
CA GLU A 344 -29.30 43.59 -10.29
C GLU A 344 -30.67 43.65 -9.59
N VAL A 345 -31.46 42.56 -9.66
CA VAL A 345 -32.82 42.49 -9.12
C VAL A 345 -32.79 41.81 -7.77
N ASP A 346 -33.10 42.57 -6.73
CA ASP A 346 -33.20 42.09 -5.37
C ASP A 346 -34.65 42.13 -4.89
N LEU A 347 -35.00 41.22 -3.98
CA LEU A 347 -36.32 41.18 -3.38
C LEU A 347 -36.33 42.02 -2.10
N VAL A 348 -37.31 42.90 -1.96
CA VAL A 348 -37.48 43.74 -0.78
C VAL A 348 -38.73 43.31 -0.02
N LEU A 349 -38.58 43.02 1.27
CA LEU A 349 -39.72 42.73 2.13
C LEU A 349 -40.53 44.00 2.38
N VAL A 350 -41.76 44.03 1.87
CA VAL A 350 -42.62 45.23 1.88
C VAL A 350 -43.50 45.39 3.13
N LYS A 351 -43.49 44.41 4.04
CA LYS A 351 -44.29 44.45 5.28
C LYS A 351 -43.53 43.86 6.47
N SER A 352 -43.86 44.33 7.67
CA SER A 352 -43.44 43.67 8.91
C SER A 352 -44.14 42.32 9.07
N LEU A 353 -43.40 41.29 9.46
CA LEU A 353 -43.89 39.95 9.76
C LEU A 353 -44.02 39.73 11.27
N GLN A 354 -45.19 39.31 11.72
CA GLN A 354 -45.42 38.88 13.10
C GLN A 354 -44.62 37.59 13.42
N PRO A 355 -44.37 37.27 14.70
CA PRO A 355 -43.76 36.00 15.08
C PRO A 355 -44.49 34.80 14.46
N GLY A 356 -43.77 33.95 13.73
CA GLY A 356 -44.31 32.79 13.01
C GLY A 356 -45.03 33.10 11.69
N GLU A 357 -45.18 34.37 11.32
CA GLU A 357 -45.77 34.76 10.04
C GLU A 357 -44.80 34.51 8.88
N SER A 358 -45.31 33.96 7.78
CA SER A 358 -44.56 33.75 6.54
C SER A 358 -44.96 34.73 5.45
N PHE A 359 -44.04 35.00 4.52
CA PHE A 359 -44.27 35.78 3.32
C PHE A 359 -43.64 35.11 2.11
N THR A 360 -44.41 35.00 1.03
CA THR A 360 -43.98 34.40 -0.24
C THR A 360 -43.97 35.47 -1.32
N PHE A 361 -42.87 35.56 -2.05
CA PHE A 361 -42.71 36.47 -3.18
C PHE A 361 -43.33 35.88 -4.46
N GLN A 362 -44.66 35.99 -4.61
CA GLN A 362 -45.42 35.29 -5.68
C GLN A 362 -45.21 35.83 -7.10
N ASN A 363 -44.77 37.08 -7.25
CA ASN A 363 -44.63 37.74 -8.58
C ASN A 363 -43.23 38.35 -8.78
N ALA A 364 -42.27 37.97 -7.95
CA ALA A 364 -40.90 38.48 -8.00
C ALA A 364 -39.94 37.37 -7.54
N GLY A 365 -38.99 37.02 -8.40
CA GLY A 365 -37.95 36.04 -8.11
C GLY A 365 -36.56 36.61 -8.36
N LEU A 366 -35.53 35.91 -7.89
CA LEU A 366 -34.14 36.26 -8.13
C LEU A 366 -33.71 35.65 -9.44
N ARG A 367 -33.40 36.48 -10.43
CA ARG A 367 -32.91 36.02 -11.75
C ARG A 367 -31.40 36.00 -11.78
N PHE A 368 -30.85 34.95 -12.34
CA PHE A 368 -29.41 34.80 -12.50
C PHE A 368 -29.10 33.95 -13.72
N ARG A 369 -27.90 34.14 -14.26
CA ARG A 369 -27.37 33.35 -15.37
C ARG A 369 -26.33 32.36 -14.85
N LEU A 370 -26.36 31.14 -15.38
CA LEU A 370 -25.31 30.17 -15.12
C LEU A 370 -24.04 30.55 -15.89
N GLY A 371 -22.87 30.48 -15.26
CA GLY A 371 -21.58 30.74 -15.93
C GLY A 371 -21.40 29.86 -17.17
N ASP A 372 -20.88 30.43 -18.27
CA ASP A 372 -20.59 29.67 -19.49
C ASP A 372 -19.37 28.76 -19.30
N TYR A 373 -19.35 27.65 -20.04
CA TYR A 373 -18.27 26.66 -19.99
C TYR A 373 -18.04 26.02 -21.35
N ASP A 374 -16.79 26.07 -21.82
CA ASP A 374 -16.31 25.34 -22.99
C ASP A 374 -15.41 24.20 -22.52
N VAL A 375 -15.66 22.98 -23.02
CA VAL A 375 -14.77 21.83 -22.79
C VAL A 375 -13.52 22.00 -23.65
N ASP A 376 -12.37 22.21 -23.01
CA ASP A 376 -11.09 22.49 -23.65
C ASP A 376 -10.11 21.30 -23.65
N ARG A 377 -10.45 20.20 -22.97
CA ARG A 377 -9.60 19.03 -22.79
C ARG A 377 -10.37 17.71 -22.91
N PRO A 378 -9.72 16.60 -23.33
CA PRO A 378 -10.39 15.33 -23.45
C PRO A 378 -10.88 14.84 -22.08
N ARG A 379 -12.13 14.38 -22.03
CA ARG A 379 -12.76 13.86 -20.81
C ARG A 379 -13.13 12.38 -20.99
N ARG A 380 -13.23 11.66 -19.87
CA ARG A 380 -13.77 10.29 -19.84
C ARG A 380 -15.25 10.23 -19.47
N GLN A 381 -15.76 11.30 -18.89
CA GLN A 381 -17.14 11.43 -18.45
C GLN A 381 -17.68 12.77 -18.94
N PRO A 382 -19.00 12.85 -19.18
CA PRO A 382 -19.69 14.10 -19.47
C PRO A 382 -19.41 15.18 -18.42
N PHE A 383 -19.69 16.42 -18.77
CA PHE A 383 -19.59 17.53 -17.83
C PHE A 383 -20.78 17.55 -16.88
N THR A 384 -20.49 17.56 -15.58
CA THR A 384 -21.46 17.75 -14.50
C THR A 384 -20.85 18.68 -13.45
N LEU A 385 -21.66 19.58 -12.90
CA LEU A 385 -21.30 20.51 -11.84
C LEU A 385 -22.45 20.56 -10.82
N ASP A 386 -22.16 20.17 -9.59
CA ASP A 386 -23.07 20.39 -8.46
C ASP A 386 -22.78 21.76 -7.84
N HIS A 387 -23.81 22.60 -7.70
CA HIS A 387 -23.70 23.94 -7.13
C HIS A 387 -24.90 24.26 -6.25
N GLN A 388 -24.71 25.00 -5.17
CA GLN A 388 -25.82 25.43 -4.31
C GLN A 388 -26.31 26.83 -4.71
N VAL A 389 -27.64 27.02 -4.82
CA VAL A 389 -28.29 28.32 -4.97
C VAL A 389 -28.76 28.77 -3.58
N ASN A 390 -28.01 29.67 -2.95
CA ASN A 390 -28.27 30.12 -1.58
C ASN A 390 -28.56 31.62 -1.51
N PRO A 391 -29.83 32.04 -1.45
CA PRO A 391 -30.18 33.44 -1.24
C PRO A 391 -29.71 33.95 0.13
N HIS A 392 -29.19 35.18 0.16
CA HIS A 392 -28.81 35.90 1.36
C HIS A 392 -29.84 36.97 1.69
N CYS A 393 -30.06 37.21 2.98
CA CYS A 393 -30.98 38.25 3.46
C CYS A 393 -30.26 39.21 4.40
N ARG A 394 -30.41 40.52 4.16
CA ARG A 394 -29.73 41.58 4.91
C ARG A 394 -30.70 42.70 5.28
N MET A 395 -30.49 43.28 6.46
CA MET A 395 -31.12 44.53 6.86
C MET A 395 -30.26 45.73 6.43
N GLU A 396 -30.79 46.59 5.58
CA GLU A 396 -30.14 47.82 5.11
C GLU A 396 -30.49 49.01 6.04
N SER A 397 -30.02 50.23 5.71
CA SER A 397 -30.17 51.46 6.52
C SER A 397 -29.35 51.49 7.83
N GLY A 398 -28.02 51.57 7.70
CA GLY A 398 -27.10 51.80 8.83
C GLY A 398 -26.72 50.58 9.66
N ILE A 399 -27.53 49.51 9.65
CA ILE A 399 -27.22 48.23 10.34
C ILE A 399 -26.40 47.29 9.47
N CYS A 400 -26.81 47.12 8.21
CA CYS A 400 -26.04 46.40 7.21
C CYS A 400 -25.62 44.99 7.65
N ARG A 401 -26.49 44.26 8.38
CA ARG A 401 -26.24 42.90 8.91
C ARG A 401 -27.10 41.83 8.23
N PRO A 402 -26.56 40.62 8.00
CA PRO A 402 -27.34 39.50 7.48
C PRO A 402 -28.24 38.89 8.56
N PHE A 403 -29.35 38.29 8.15
CA PHE A 403 -30.17 37.42 8.99
C PHE A 403 -29.48 36.06 9.13
N ARG A 404 -29.37 35.58 10.37
CA ARG A 404 -28.40 34.55 10.73
C ARG A 404 -28.93 33.12 10.59
N GLN A 405 -30.26 32.97 10.49
CA GLN A 405 -30.93 31.69 10.25
C GLN A 405 -31.51 31.59 8.84
N PHE A 406 -31.02 32.44 7.93
CA PHE A 406 -31.58 32.54 6.58
C PHE A 406 -31.09 31.47 5.60
N GLU A 407 -30.02 30.74 5.94
CA GLU A 407 -29.42 29.73 5.06
C GLU A 407 -30.35 28.50 4.89
N ASN A 408 -30.78 28.25 3.66
CA ASN A 408 -31.53 27.06 3.24
C ASN A 408 -31.52 26.96 1.71
N GLY A 409 -30.32 26.96 1.12
CA GLY A 409 -30.13 26.93 -0.33
C GLY A 409 -30.47 25.58 -0.95
N GLU A 410 -30.83 25.59 -2.23
CA GLU A 410 -31.15 24.39 -3.03
C GLU A 410 -29.94 23.95 -3.86
N ASP A 411 -29.63 22.65 -3.86
CA ASP A 411 -28.56 22.10 -4.68
C ASP A 411 -29.05 21.87 -6.11
N ILE A 412 -28.27 22.34 -7.09
CA ILE A 412 -28.55 22.21 -8.51
C ILE A 412 -27.44 21.42 -9.22
N GLU A 413 -27.81 20.59 -10.19
CA GLU A 413 -26.89 19.89 -11.10
C GLU A 413 -26.87 20.61 -12.45
N VAL A 414 -25.72 21.17 -12.83
CA VAL A 414 -25.50 21.81 -14.14
C VAL A 414 -24.77 20.84 -15.07
N ARG A 415 -25.34 20.56 -16.24
CA ARG A 415 -24.77 19.65 -17.25
C ARG A 415 -25.20 20.01 -18.67
N PHE A 416 -24.64 19.34 -19.68
CA PHE A 416 -25.10 19.47 -21.06
C PHE A 416 -26.17 18.41 -21.40
N PRO A 417 -27.07 18.68 -22.35
CA PRO A 417 -28.20 17.80 -22.70
C PRO A 417 -27.84 16.74 -23.76
N ILE A 418 -26.61 16.76 -24.26
CA ILE A 418 -26.08 15.82 -25.23
C ILE A 418 -24.72 15.31 -24.76
N GLU A 419 -24.46 14.02 -25.02
CA GLU A 419 -23.26 13.34 -24.52
C GLU A 419 -22.63 12.47 -25.60
N LEU A 420 -21.30 12.33 -25.56
CA LEU A 420 -20.56 11.35 -26.37
C LEU A 420 -20.45 10.02 -25.61
N THR A 421 -20.68 8.92 -26.32
CA THR A 421 -20.27 7.59 -25.84
C THR A 421 -18.74 7.45 -25.87
N GLU A 422 -18.21 6.36 -25.32
CA GLU A 422 -16.80 6.01 -25.55
C GLU A 422 -16.55 5.74 -27.03
N ILE A 423 -15.32 6.02 -27.48
CA ILE A 423 -14.87 5.74 -28.85
C ILE A 423 -14.56 4.26 -28.94
N GLU A 424 -15.25 3.56 -29.85
CA GLU A 424 -14.97 2.17 -30.19
C GLU A 424 -14.05 2.14 -31.42
N ALA A 425 -12.79 1.75 -31.22
CA ALA A 425 -11.78 1.57 -32.27
C ALA A 425 -10.67 0.63 -31.79
N LEU A 426 -9.93 0.01 -32.71
CA LEU A 426 -8.73 -0.75 -32.33
C LEU A 426 -7.63 0.19 -31.83
N GLY A 427 -6.90 -0.23 -30.79
CA GLY A 427 -5.79 0.54 -30.23
C GLY A 427 -4.43 0.25 -30.88
N SER A 428 -4.33 -0.84 -31.66
CA SER A 428 -3.08 -1.29 -32.28
C SER A 428 -3.36 -1.88 -33.68
N LEU A 429 -2.65 -1.39 -34.70
CA LEU A 429 -2.78 -1.80 -36.11
C LEU A 429 -1.40 -2.05 -36.70
N THR A 430 -1.24 -3.05 -37.55
CA THR A 430 -0.02 -3.18 -38.37
C THR A 430 -0.12 -2.29 -39.61
N PRO A 431 1.00 -1.93 -40.26
CA PRO A 431 0.95 -1.30 -41.57
C PRO A 431 0.07 -2.10 -42.55
N GLY A 432 -0.79 -1.41 -43.29
CA GLY A 432 -1.78 -2.03 -44.20
C GLY A 432 -3.13 -2.37 -43.55
N GLU A 433 -3.33 -2.09 -42.26
CA GLU A 433 -4.60 -2.32 -41.56
C GLU A 433 -5.36 -1.02 -41.30
N SER A 434 -6.70 -1.12 -41.26
CA SER A 434 -7.59 -0.04 -40.81
C SER A 434 -8.60 -0.55 -39.79
N THR A 435 -9.18 0.37 -39.02
CA THR A 435 -10.20 0.10 -38.01
C THR A 435 -11.42 0.99 -38.21
N TRP A 436 -12.61 0.42 -37.97
CA TRP A 436 -13.81 1.21 -37.75
C TRP A 436 -13.69 2.00 -36.44
N VAL A 437 -14.01 3.28 -36.52
CA VAL A 437 -14.18 4.19 -35.40
C VAL A 437 -15.68 4.45 -35.27
N ARG A 438 -16.26 4.05 -34.15
CA ARG A 438 -17.68 4.29 -33.84
C ARG A 438 -17.81 5.14 -32.59
N VAL A 439 -18.74 6.11 -32.65
CA VAL A 439 -19.10 6.94 -31.51
C VAL A 439 -20.59 7.28 -31.59
N GLY A 440 -21.28 7.14 -30.47
CA GLY A 440 -22.66 7.56 -30.30
C GLY A 440 -22.75 8.97 -29.74
N ILE A 441 -23.72 9.73 -30.22
CA ILE A 441 -24.16 10.99 -29.63
C ILE A 441 -25.56 10.78 -29.10
N THR A 442 -25.73 10.88 -27.78
CA THR A 442 -26.98 10.60 -27.10
C THR A 442 -27.61 11.88 -26.59
N ASN A 443 -28.91 12.05 -26.83
CA ASN A 443 -29.72 13.10 -26.22
C ASN A 443 -30.28 12.60 -24.88
N VAL A 444 -29.88 13.24 -23.79
CA VAL A 444 -30.29 12.90 -22.41
C VAL A 444 -31.35 13.86 -21.86
N SER A 445 -31.90 14.73 -22.70
CA SER A 445 -32.94 15.70 -22.38
C SER A 445 -34.30 15.30 -22.94
N ASP A 446 -35.33 16.07 -22.58
CA ASP A 446 -36.70 15.93 -23.07
C ASP A 446 -36.97 16.75 -24.35
N GLU A 447 -35.95 17.42 -24.90
CA GLU A 447 -36.08 18.24 -26.11
C GLU A 447 -35.58 17.51 -27.35
N THR A 448 -36.07 17.89 -28.52
CA THR A 448 -35.55 17.42 -29.81
C THR A 448 -34.54 18.43 -30.35
N PHE A 449 -33.36 17.96 -30.75
CA PHE A 449 -32.36 18.80 -31.43
C PHE A 449 -32.48 18.60 -32.94
N ASP A 450 -32.69 19.66 -33.71
CA ASP A 450 -32.73 19.61 -35.17
C ASP A 450 -31.97 20.76 -35.83
N ASN A 451 -31.72 20.62 -37.14
CA ASN A 451 -31.05 21.64 -37.96
C ASN A 451 -32.03 22.42 -38.87
N GLN A 452 -33.34 22.15 -38.80
CA GLN A 452 -34.33 22.66 -39.76
C GLN A 452 -35.13 23.85 -39.23
N TYR A 453 -35.39 23.93 -37.91
CA TYR A 453 -36.27 24.94 -37.34
C TYR A 453 -35.70 25.55 -36.06
N LEU A 454 -34.79 26.51 -36.22
CA LEU A 454 -34.40 27.56 -35.26
C LEU A 454 -34.05 27.09 -33.82
N TYR A 455 -32.74 27.20 -33.55
CA TYR A 455 -32.05 27.13 -32.25
C TYR A 455 -31.76 25.71 -31.77
N ARG A 456 -30.50 25.48 -31.37
CA ARG A 456 -29.96 24.24 -30.77
C ARG A 456 -29.44 23.18 -31.76
N ALA A 457 -28.75 23.59 -32.81
CA ALA A 457 -28.06 22.65 -33.70
C ALA A 457 -26.92 21.90 -32.98
N VAL A 458 -26.73 20.62 -33.36
CA VAL A 458 -25.67 19.75 -32.87
C VAL A 458 -24.76 19.33 -34.02
N LYS A 459 -23.46 19.38 -33.80
CA LYS A 459 -22.48 18.85 -34.76
C LYS A 459 -21.34 18.14 -34.04
N SER A 460 -20.80 17.14 -34.69
CA SER A 460 -19.55 16.49 -34.27
C SER A 460 -18.43 16.89 -35.21
N GLN A 461 -17.24 17.07 -34.66
CA GLN A 461 -16.04 17.41 -35.39
C GLN A 461 -14.94 16.41 -35.04
N MET A 462 -14.42 15.71 -36.04
CA MET A 462 -13.28 14.82 -35.89
C MET A 462 -12.03 15.49 -36.44
N ARG A 463 -10.94 15.41 -35.67
CA ARG A 463 -9.64 16.01 -36.03
C ARG A 463 -8.48 15.18 -35.54
N LEU A 464 -7.34 15.37 -36.18
CA LEU A 464 -6.08 14.79 -35.72
C LEU A 464 -5.43 15.71 -34.69
N LEU A 465 -4.95 15.15 -33.57
CA LEU A 465 -4.47 15.93 -32.43
C LEU A 465 -2.95 16.00 -32.38
N SER A 466 -2.30 14.84 -32.36
CA SER A 466 -0.87 14.70 -32.15
C SER A 466 -0.44 13.26 -32.44
N GLY A 467 0.81 13.05 -32.81
CA GLY A 467 1.40 11.73 -33.00
C GLY A 467 2.84 11.86 -33.47
N ASP A 468 3.60 10.80 -33.29
CA ASP A 468 4.94 10.60 -33.86
C ASP A 468 4.88 9.87 -35.21
N LEU A 469 3.73 9.26 -35.56
CA LEU A 469 3.48 8.76 -36.91
C LEU A 469 3.27 9.92 -37.90
N ALA A 470 4.03 9.93 -38.99
CA ALA A 470 3.89 10.93 -40.04
C ALA A 470 2.49 10.90 -40.65
N PHE A 471 1.88 12.07 -40.80
CA PHE A 471 0.49 12.22 -41.23
C PHE A 471 0.17 11.60 -42.60
N GLN A 472 1.13 11.60 -43.52
CA GLN A 472 1.01 10.96 -44.83
C GLN A 472 0.78 9.45 -44.76
N ASN A 473 1.19 8.81 -43.65
CA ASN A 473 1.06 7.38 -43.40
C ASN A 473 -0.30 7.02 -42.79
N ILE A 474 -1.12 8.02 -42.46
CA ILE A 474 -2.47 7.82 -41.93
C ILE A 474 -3.45 7.87 -43.12
N ALA A 475 -4.34 6.89 -43.19
CA ALA A 475 -5.45 6.88 -44.13
C ALA A 475 -6.76 7.06 -43.36
N PHE A 476 -7.51 8.09 -43.70
CA PHE A 476 -8.81 8.37 -43.11
C PHE A 476 -9.91 8.32 -44.18
N PHE A 477 -11.08 7.84 -43.77
CA PHE A 477 -12.24 7.68 -44.64
C PHE A 477 -13.47 8.30 -43.98
N ASP A 478 -14.25 9.06 -44.72
CA ASP A 478 -15.46 9.70 -44.22
C ASP A 478 -16.58 8.67 -43.89
N PRO A 479 -17.75 9.09 -43.37
CA PRO A 479 -18.86 8.18 -43.08
C PRO A 479 -19.47 7.47 -44.30
N THR A 480 -19.10 7.89 -45.52
CA THR A 480 -19.47 7.21 -46.78
C THR A 480 -18.37 6.26 -47.29
N ASP A 481 -17.35 6.02 -46.46
CA ASP A 481 -16.17 5.20 -46.74
C ASP A 481 -15.31 5.73 -47.91
N GLN A 482 -15.37 7.04 -48.19
CA GLN A 482 -14.50 7.70 -49.16
C GLN A 482 -13.27 8.29 -48.49
N PHE A 483 -12.13 8.22 -49.16
CA PHE A 483 -10.88 8.79 -48.65
C PHE A 483 -11.05 10.29 -48.35
N PHE A 484 -10.71 10.70 -47.15
CA PHE A 484 -10.84 12.07 -46.67
C PHE A 484 -9.54 12.53 -46.03
N ASP A 485 -9.05 13.70 -46.43
CA ASP A 485 -7.81 14.27 -45.91
C ASP A 485 -8.06 15.10 -44.66
N LEU A 486 -8.02 14.41 -43.51
CA LEU A 486 -8.18 15.00 -42.17
C LEU A 486 -7.07 16.00 -41.80
N MET A 487 -5.98 16.09 -42.57
CA MET A 487 -4.93 17.08 -42.35
C MET A 487 -5.28 18.45 -42.91
N SER A 488 -6.02 18.47 -44.01
CA SER A 488 -6.40 19.70 -44.70
C SER A 488 -7.62 20.37 -44.08
N THR A 489 -8.59 19.57 -43.62
CA THR A 489 -9.89 20.01 -43.14
C THR A 489 -10.42 19.04 -42.11
N ASP A 490 -11.03 19.54 -41.03
CA ASP A 490 -11.69 18.69 -40.03
C ASP A 490 -12.98 18.09 -40.60
N LEU A 491 -13.24 16.81 -40.29
CA LEU A 491 -14.48 16.17 -40.69
C LEU A 491 -15.61 16.65 -39.78
N THR A 492 -16.51 17.46 -40.33
CA THR A 492 -17.70 17.94 -39.62
C THR A 492 -18.92 17.11 -40.00
N CYS A 493 -19.54 16.47 -39.01
CA CYS A 493 -20.78 15.71 -39.15
C CYS A 493 -21.92 16.48 -38.49
N PRO A 494 -22.78 17.17 -39.26
CA PRO A 494 -23.99 17.77 -38.70
C PRO A 494 -24.96 16.66 -38.27
N ILE A 495 -25.52 16.78 -37.07
CA ILE A 495 -26.47 15.80 -36.54
C ILE A 495 -27.88 16.31 -36.84
N GLY A 496 -28.68 15.48 -37.52
CA GLY A 496 -30.08 15.80 -37.84
C GLY A 496 -31.01 15.70 -36.63
N ASP A 497 -32.29 15.41 -36.88
CA ASP A 497 -33.33 15.19 -35.84
C ASP A 497 -32.87 14.17 -34.79
N LEU A 498 -32.55 14.65 -33.59
CA LEU A 498 -32.11 13.87 -32.43
C LEU A 498 -33.13 14.02 -31.29
N ARG A 499 -34.04 13.05 -31.22
CA ARG A 499 -35.16 13.03 -30.27
C ARG A 499 -34.72 12.68 -28.85
N PRO A 500 -35.56 12.95 -27.83
CA PRO A 500 -35.31 12.54 -26.45
C PRO A 500 -34.94 11.06 -26.34
N GLY A 501 -33.82 10.76 -25.68
CA GLY A 501 -33.29 9.40 -25.49
C GLY A 501 -32.69 8.75 -26.75
N GLN A 502 -32.74 9.40 -27.91
CA GLN A 502 -32.18 8.86 -29.15
C GLN A 502 -30.64 8.95 -29.13
N THR A 503 -29.98 7.95 -29.72
CA THR A 503 -28.54 7.96 -29.99
C THR A 503 -28.30 7.94 -31.49
N HIS A 504 -27.54 8.92 -31.99
CA HIS A 504 -27.04 8.94 -33.37
C HIS A 504 -25.63 8.36 -33.42
N GLN A 505 -25.41 7.37 -34.28
CA GLN A 505 -24.12 6.69 -34.42
C GLN A 505 -23.32 7.29 -35.57
N ILE A 506 -22.11 7.77 -35.29
CA ILE A 506 -21.12 8.14 -36.29
C ILE A 506 -20.19 6.96 -36.48
N GLN A 507 -20.06 6.50 -37.72
CA GLN A 507 -19.15 5.42 -38.10
C GLN A 507 -18.22 5.91 -39.22
N THR A 508 -16.92 5.81 -38.99
CA THR A 508 -15.84 6.25 -39.90
C THR A 508 -14.69 5.24 -39.83
N ARG A 509 -13.72 5.31 -40.74
CA ARG A 509 -12.61 4.35 -40.78
C ARG A 509 -11.27 5.07 -40.81
N ILE A 510 -10.32 4.59 -40.03
CA ILE A 510 -8.95 5.11 -39.95
C ILE A 510 -7.95 3.97 -40.00
N GLY A 511 -6.83 4.14 -40.69
CA GLY A 511 -5.85 3.09 -40.85
C GLY A 511 -4.45 3.60 -41.09
N ILE A 512 -3.52 2.65 -41.13
CA ILE A 512 -2.09 2.88 -41.31
C ILE A 512 -1.72 2.36 -42.69
N ARG A 513 -1.22 3.24 -43.55
CA ARG A 513 -0.78 2.85 -44.90
C ARG A 513 0.38 1.86 -44.83
N GLU A 514 0.54 1.08 -45.87
CA GLU A 514 1.72 0.25 -46.04
C GLU A 514 2.84 1.13 -46.61
N ASP A 515 3.83 1.45 -45.78
CA ASP A 515 5.02 2.23 -46.13
C ASP A 515 6.23 1.65 -45.38
N ALA A 516 7.37 1.55 -46.07
CA ALA A 516 8.61 1.01 -45.52
C ALA A 516 9.26 1.95 -44.50
N ASP A 517 8.93 3.24 -44.53
CA ASP A 517 9.48 4.25 -43.62
C ASP A 517 8.73 4.32 -42.26
N ILE A 518 7.69 3.50 -42.07
CA ILE A 518 6.94 3.44 -40.81
C ILE A 518 7.77 2.72 -39.75
N VAL A 519 8.04 3.41 -38.65
CA VAL A 519 8.70 2.83 -37.49
C VAL A 519 7.65 2.16 -36.59
N PRO A 520 7.84 0.89 -36.20
CA PRO A 520 6.97 0.24 -35.23
C PRO A 520 6.81 1.04 -33.93
N TYR A 521 5.67 0.86 -33.28
CA TYR A 521 5.32 1.51 -32.00
C TYR A 521 5.13 3.03 -32.04
N GLN A 522 5.26 3.66 -33.22
CA GLN A 522 4.73 5.00 -33.45
C GLN A 522 3.22 5.01 -33.24
N ALA A 523 2.67 6.13 -32.81
CA ALA A 523 1.26 6.30 -32.56
C ALA A 523 0.73 7.65 -33.07
N PHE A 524 -0.58 7.71 -33.22
CA PHE A 524 -1.28 8.97 -33.43
C PHE A 524 -2.55 9.00 -32.60
N ARG A 525 -2.99 10.22 -32.28
CA ARG A 525 -4.21 10.51 -31.55
C ARG A 525 -5.16 11.30 -32.42
N PHE A 526 -6.41 10.86 -32.46
CA PHE A 526 -7.51 11.63 -33.01
C PHE A 526 -8.48 12.02 -31.90
N GLY A 527 -9.18 13.13 -32.13
CA GLY A 527 -10.18 13.70 -31.24
C GLY A 527 -11.53 13.75 -31.90
N ILE A 528 -12.59 13.59 -31.11
CA ILE A 528 -13.97 13.82 -31.49
C ILE A 528 -14.54 14.85 -30.52
N ASP A 529 -14.84 16.02 -31.07
CA ASP A 529 -15.42 17.16 -30.36
C ASP A 529 -16.92 17.20 -30.63
N LEU A 530 -17.73 17.26 -29.58
CA LEU A 530 -19.17 17.45 -29.66
C LEU A 530 -19.48 18.92 -29.44
N HIS A 531 -20.13 19.54 -30.41
CA HIS A 531 -20.52 20.93 -30.36
C HIS A 531 -22.03 21.09 -30.32
N LEU A 532 -22.48 21.98 -29.43
CA LEU A 532 -23.88 22.35 -29.24
C LEU A 532 -24.01 23.87 -29.31
N GLN A 533 -25.06 24.36 -29.96
CA GLN A 533 -25.47 25.76 -29.87
C GLN A 533 -26.00 26.10 -28.47
N ARG A 534 -25.67 27.30 -27.98
CA ARG A 534 -26.05 27.73 -26.63
C ARG A 534 -27.58 27.81 -26.43
N PRO A 535 -28.06 27.72 -25.18
CA PRO A 535 -29.47 27.92 -24.82
C PRO A 535 -30.08 29.15 -25.47
N LYS A 536 -31.38 29.12 -25.78
CA LYS A 536 -32.06 30.25 -26.44
C LYS A 536 -32.04 31.53 -25.58
N SER A 537 -32.06 31.39 -24.26
CA SER A 537 -31.86 32.51 -23.33
C SER A 537 -30.43 33.11 -23.34
N SER A 538 -29.47 32.52 -24.05
CA SER A 538 -28.12 33.07 -24.23
C SER A 538 -28.08 34.22 -25.25
N PRO A 539 -27.33 35.30 -24.99
CA PRO A 539 -27.04 36.31 -26.00
C PRO A 539 -26.20 35.77 -27.17
N ARG A 540 -25.57 34.59 -27.02
CA ARG A 540 -24.72 33.92 -28.02
C ARG A 540 -25.36 32.60 -28.50
N HIS A 541 -26.70 32.51 -28.49
CA HIS A 541 -27.44 31.29 -28.85
C HIS A 541 -27.10 30.73 -30.25
N ASP A 542 -26.71 31.58 -31.20
CA ASP A 542 -26.30 31.15 -32.54
C ASP A 542 -24.89 30.51 -32.59
N GLU A 543 -24.07 30.72 -31.56
CA GLU A 543 -22.69 30.24 -31.49
C GLU A 543 -22.59 28.83 -30.91
N PHE A 544 -21.81 27.98 -31.56
CA PHE A 544 -21.45 26.66 -31.05
C PHE A 544 -20.45 26.76 -29.89
N ARG A 545 -20.56 25.84 -28.93
CA ARG A 545 -19.56 25.55 -27.90
C ARG A 545 -19.22 24.07 -27.87
N CYS A 546 -17.99 23.74 -27.47
CA CYS A 546 -17.59 22.36 -27.24
C CYS A 546 -18.17 21.89 -25.90
N VAL A 547 -19.04 20.88 -25.92
CA VAL A 547 -19.76 20.37 -24.75
C VAL A 547 -19.25 19.01 -24.27
N ASP A 548 -18.61 18.24 -25.15
CA ASP A 548 -17.88 17.03 -24.80
C ASP A 548 -16.72 16.85 -25.79
N TYR A 549 -15.63 16.24 -25.33
CA TYR A 549 -14.44 16.00 -26.12
C TYR A 549 -13.82 14.67 -25.71
N ARG A 550 -13.73 13.73 -26.65
CA ARG A 550 -13.10 12.41 -26.48
C ARG A 550 -11.89 12.27 -27.39
N ASN A 551 -10.90 11.50 -26.96
CA ASN A 551 -9.77 11.15 -27.82
C ASN A 551 -9.46 9.66 -27.76
N TRP A 552 -8.79 9.19 -28.81
CA TRP A 552 -8.34 7.80 -28.91
C TRP A 552 -6.95 7.76 -29.54
N GLN A 553 -6.13 6.82 -29.06
CA GLN A 553 -4.79 6.57 -29.57
C GLN A 553 -4.74 5.23 -30.29
N ILE A 554 -4.18 5.25 -31.50
CA ILE A 554 -3.87 4.08 -32.32
C ILE A 554 -2.35 4.02 -32.47
N ARG A 555 -1.77 2.85 -32.20
CA ARG A 555 -0.34 2.58 -32.35
C ARG A 555 -0.08 1.63 -33.53
N VAL A 556 1.08 1.78 -34.17
CA VAL A 556 1.67 0.82 -35.10
C VAL A 556 2.17 -0.39 -34.31
N ALA A 557 1.61 -1.58 -34.55
CA ALA A 557 2.12 -2.83 -34.01
C ALA A 557 3.14 -3.47 -34.96
N GLU A 558 4.09 -4.22 -34.40
CA GLU A 558 4.98 -5.11 -35.16
C GLU A 558 4.55 -6.57 -34.98
N PRO A 559 4.34 -7.33 -36.07
CA PRO A 559 4.18 -8.77 -35.98
C PRO A 559 5.44 -9.43 -35.43
N TYR A 560 5.31 -10.35 -34.48
CA TYR A 560 6.43 -11.08 -33.91
C TYR A 560 7.25 -11.81 -34.99
N ARG A 561 8.56 -11.58 -34.97
CA ARG A 561 9.57 -12.24 -35.80
C ARG A 561 10.76 -12.61 -34.93
N ARG A 562 11.27 -13.84 -35.10
CA ARG A 562 12.45 -14.32 -34.39
C ARG A 562 13.73 -13.89 -35.13
N ASP A 563 14.65 -13.23 -34.44
CA ASP A 563 16.02 -12.99 -34.92
C ASP A 563 17.01 -13.89 -34.16
N ASP A 564 17.73 -14.76 -34.87
CA ASP A 564 18.69 -15.71 -34.27
C ASP A 564 19.75 -15.04 -33.36
N GLY A 565 20.06 -13.76 -33.58
CA GLY A 565 20.98 -12.97 -32.74
C GLY A 565 20.39 -12.44 -31.42
N SER A 566 19.07 -12.41 -31.27
CA SER A 566 18.41 -11.94 -30.06
C SER A 566 18.42 -12.97 -28.94
N ARG A 567 18.66 -12.49 -27.72
CA ARG A 567 18.65 -13.23 -26.43
C ARG A 567 17.70 -12.60 -25.41
N PHE A 568 17.07 -11.49 -25.79
CA PHE A 568 16.04 -10.81 -25.01
C PHE A 568 14.73 -10.78 -25.79
N LEU A 569 13.64 -11.15 -25.11
CA LEU A 569 12.27 -10.94 -25.58
C LEU A 569 11.62 -9.87 -24.71
N LEU A 570 11.17 -8.76 -25.31
CA LEU A 570 10.38 -7.74 -24.61
C LEU A 570 8.89 -7.99 -24.79
N ILE A 571 8.13 -7.95 -23.70
CA ILE A 571 6.67 -7.98 -23.75
C ILE A 571 6.13 -6.55 -23.82
N ALA A 572 5.67 -6.13 -24.99
CA ALA A 572 5.08 -4.81 -25.22
C ALA A 572 3.57 -4.83 -24.99
N ASN A 573 3.01 -3.73 -24.49
CA ASN A 573 1.57 -3.53 -24.31
C ASN A 573 1.15 -2.15 -24.85
N ARG A 574 -0.12 -1.76 -24.76
CA ARG A 574 -0.67 -0.52 -25.36
C ARG A 574 0.06 0.76 -24.94
N ASN A 575 0.75 0.77 -23.81
CA ASN A 575 1.47 1.95 -23.32
C ASN A 575 2.91 2.02 -23.84
N THR A 576 3.47 0.93 -24.38
CA THR A 576 4.84 0.91 -24.91
C THR A 576 4.98 1.84 -26.13
N ASP A 577 5.90 2.80 -26.09
CA ASP A 577 6.15 3.72 -27.19
C ASP A 577 7.49 3.45 -27.91
N VAL A 578 7.80 4.26 -28.93
CA VAL A 578 9.07 4.15 -29.67
C VAL A 578 10.28 4.37 -28.77
N ASN A 579 10.21 5.33 -27.84
CA ASN A 579 11.32 5.62 -26.93
C ASN A 579 11.60 4.45 -26.00
N ASP A 580 10.55 3.76 -25.52
CA ASP A 580 10.68 2.55 -24.71
C ASP A 580 11.41 1.47 -25.50
N ILE A 581 10.95 1.17 -26.72
CA ILE A 581 11.56 0.15 -27.58
C ILE A 581 13.02 0.49 -27.89
N ASP A 582 13.31 1.74 -28.25
CA ASP A 582 14.67 2.19 -28.54
C ASP A 582 15.58 2.03 -27.32
N ARG A 583 15.11 2.34 -26.11
CA ARG A 583 15.90 2.20 -24.89
C ARG A 583 16.10 0.76 -24.48
N TRP A 584 15.07 -0.08 -24.59
CA TRP A 584 15.22 -1.52 -24.36
C TRP A 584 16.15 -2.14 -25.40
N THR A 585 16.14 -1.66 -26.64
CA THR A 585 17.04 -2.08 -27.71
C THR A 585 18.47 -1.66 -27.40
N GLN A 586 18.69 -0.40 -27.02
CA GLN A 586 20.01 0.09 -26.55
C GLN A 586 20.52 -0.70 -25.34
N LEU A 587 19.63 -1.11 -24.45
CA LEU A 587 19.97 -1.91 -23.29
C LEU A 587 20.33 -3.35 -23.68
N ALA A 588 19.56 -3.98 -24.58
CA ALA A 588 19.89 -5.29 -25.14
C ALA A 588 21.24 -5.25 -25.90
N ASP A 589 21.45 -4.21 -26.70
CA ASP A 589 22.69 -3.93 -27.43
C ASP A 589 23.86 -3.76 -26.47
N TYR A 590 23.65 -3.05 -25.33
CA TYR A 590 24.64 -2.95 -24.27
C TYR A 590 25.07 -4.33 -23.80
N PHE A 591 24.16 -5.30 -23.66
CA PHE A 591 24.48 -6.70 -23.30
C PHE A 591 24.92 -7.59 -24.48
N GLY A 592 25.11 -7.03 -25.67
CA GLY A 592 25.61 -7.74 -26.84
C GLY A 592 24.61 -8.64 -27.52
N SER A 593 23.33 -8.26 -27.50
CA SER A 593 22.28 -9.07 -28.10
C SER A 593 21.17 -8.22 -28.72
N GLY A 594 20.50 -8.76 -29.74
CA GLY A 594 19.26 -8.21 -30.26
C GLY A 594 18.09 -8.34 -29.27
N LEU A 595 17.03 -7.61 -29.57
CA LEU A 595 15.77 -7.58 -28.85
C LEU A 595 14.64 -7.96 -29.81
N ASP A 596 13.93 -9.05 -29.51
CA ASP A 596 12.66 -9.34 -30.18
C ASP A 596 11.50 -8.83 -29.31
N VAL A 597 10.35 -8.51 -29.92
CA VAL A 597 9.21 -7.93 -29.20
C VAL A 597 7.93 -8.76 -29.42
N TRP A 598 7.21 -9.03 -28.33
CA TRP A 598 5.88 -9.64 -28.35
C TRP A 598 4.84 -8.64 -27.85
N ASP A 599 3.90 -8.23 -28.70
CA ASP A 599 2.87 -7.26 -28.35
C ASP A 599 1.58 -7.94 -27.83
N VAL A 600 1.42 -7.98 -26.50
CA VAL A 600 0.21 -8.54 -25.87
C VAL A 600 -1.06 -7.75 -26.18
N SER A 601 -0.96 -6.45 -26.47
CA SER A 601 -2.13 -5.64 -26.84
C SER A 601 -2.57 -5.86 -28.29
N TYR A 602 -1.66 -6.32 -29.14
CA TYR A 602 -1.98 -6.72 -30.51
C TYR A 602 -2.56 -8.14 -30.57
N TYR A 603 -1.90 -9.11 -29.92
CA TYR A 603 -2.32 -10.52 -29.96
C TYR A 603 -3.46 -10.85 -29.00
N GLY A 604 -3.60 -10.11 -27.90
CA GLY A 604 -4.61 -10.34 -26.87
C GLY A 604 -4.27 -11.45 -25.87
N PHE A 605 -3.10 -12.08 -25.97
CA PHE A 605 -2.67 -13.15 -25.07
C PHE A 605 -1.13 -13.21 -24.93
N PHE A 606 -0.66 -13.85 -23.86
CA PHE A 606 0.74 -14.22 -23.66
C PHE A 606 0.87 -15.69 -23.27
N ASP A 607 0.94 -16.56 -24.29
CA ASP A 607 1.00 -18.01 -24.13
C ASP A 607 2.35 -18.53 -24.64
N LEU A 608 3.15 -19.09 -23.74
CA LEU A 608 4.48 -19.59 -24.10
C LEU A 608 4.44 -20.93 -24.83
N VAL A 609 3.39 -21.74 -24.63
CA VAL A 609 3.25 -23.12 -25.13
C VAL A 609 2.63 -23.15 -26.52
N ARG A 610 1.77 -22.16 -26.83
CA ARG A 610 1.11 -22.06 -28.13
C ARG A 610 2.14 -21.92 -29.25
N ARG A 611 1.90 -22.64 -30.35
CA ARG A 611 2.70 -22.54 -31.57
C ARG A 611 2.35 -21.26 -32.31
N VAL A 612 3.35 -20.45 -32.62
CA VAL A 612 3.15 -19.13 -33.26
C VAL A 612 3.69 -19.12 -34.68
N GLN A 613 4.93 -19.58 -34.90
CA GLN A 613 5.61 -19.51 -36.19
C GLN A 613 6.38 -20.81 -36.44
N GLN A 614 6.30 -21.34 -37.67
CA GLN A 614 7.05 -22.55 -38.11
C GLN A 614 6.88 -23.79 -37.19
N ASP A 615 5.68 -23.98 -36.60
CA ASP A 615 5.38 -25.07 -35.65
C ASP A 615 6.13 -25.04 -34.30
N HIS A 616 6.87 -23.96 -34.00
CA HIS A 616 7.56 -23.76 -32.74
C HIS A 616 6.79 -22.84 -31.78
N SER A 617 6.91 -23.13 -30.48
CA SER A 617 6.35 -22.31 -29.41
C SER A 617 7.35 -21.26 -28.91
N LEU A 618 6.90 -20.24 -28.18
CA LEU A 618 7.82 -19.29 -27.54
C LEU A 618 8.74 -20.01 -26.53
N LEU A 619 8.27 -21.07 -25.86
CA LEU A 619 9.12 -21.92 -25.01
C LEU A 619 10.33 -22.50 -25.78
N ASP A 620 10.12 -22.95 -27.01
CA ASP A 620 11.17 -23.54 -27.82
C ASP A 620 12.15 -22.48 -28.33
N HIS A 621 11.62 -21.36 -28.83
CA HIS A 621 12.44 -20.26 -29.37
C HIS A 621 13.33 -19.60 -28.32
N TRP A 622 12.86 -19.49 -27.07
CA TRP A 622 13.51 -18.70 -26.02
C TRP A 622 14.25 -19.54 -24.98
N ARG A 623 14.46 -20.83 -25.23
CA ARG A 623 15.17 -21.74 -24.31
C ARG A 623 16.55 -21.20 -23.93
N GLY A 624 16.81 -21.07 -22.62
CA GLY A 624 18.08 -20.57 -22.10
C GLY A 624 18.30 -19.06 -22.24
N MET A 625 17.29 -18.29 -22.68
CA MET A 625 17.35 -16.85 -22.92
C MET A 625 16.56 -16.07 -21.86
N THR A 626 16.42 -14.74 -22.01
CA THR A 626 15.77 -13.87 -21.02
C THR A 626 14.52 -13.20 -21.58
N ILE A 627 13.40 -13.26 -20.84
CA ILE A 627 12.17 -12.53 -21.14
C ILE A 627 12.05 -11.34 -20.20
N ILE A 628 11.83 -10.15 -20.77
CA ILE A 628 11.64 -8.88 -20.07
C ILE A 628 10.15 -8.54 -20.07
N ILE A 629 9.57 -8.34 -18.89
CA ILE A 629 8.15 -8.03 -18.69
C ILE A 629 8.03 -6.69 -17.97
N PRO A 630 7.85 -5.57 -18.71
CA PRO A 630 7.31 -4.34 -18.17
C PRO A 630 5.87 -4.61 -17.66
N ASN A 631 5.68 -4.47 -16.36
CA ASN A 631 4.45 -4.85 -15.66
C ASN A 631 3.62 -3.62 -15.27
N ASP A 632 3.46 -2.67 -16.18
CA ASP A 632 2.55 -1.54 -16.03
C ASP A 632 1.11 -1.91 -16.38
N HIS A 633 0.20 -1.03 -15.96
CA HIS A 633 -1.22 -1.22 -16.19
C HIS A 633 -1.65 -0.70 -17.55
N PHE A 634 -2.25 -1.56 -18.36
CA PHE A 634 -2.88 -1.19 -19.61
C PHE A 634 -4.35 -1.63 -19.67
N ARG A 635 -5.08 -1.09 -20.64
CA ARG A 635 -6.49 -1.42 -20.89
C ARG A 635 -6.63 -2.31 -22.13
N THR A 636 -7.39 -3.38 -21.99
CA THR A 636 -7.90 -4.26 -23.05
C THR A 636 -9.42 -4.09 -23.16
N ALA A 637 -10.04 -4.77 -24.14
CA ALA A 637 -11.50 -4.85 -24.26
C ALA A 637 -12.16 -5.42 -22.98
N ALA A 638 -11.47 -6.32 -22.27
CA ALA A 638 -11.92 -6.93 -21.02
C ALA A 638 -11.77 -6.06 -19.77
N GLY A 639 -11.11 -4.91 -19.90
CA GLY A 639 -10.84 -3.99 -18.81
C GLY A 639 -9.35 -3.77 -18.56
N ARG A 640 -9.00 -3.48 -17.30
CA ARG A 640 -7.61 -3.14 -16.93
C ARG A 640 -6.84 -4.40 -16.50
N THR A 641 -5.65 -4.60 -17.06
CA THR A 641 -4.76 -5.74 -16.76
C THR A 641 -3.29 -5.29 -16.66
N VAL A 642 -2.37 -6.24 -16.50
CA VAL A 642 -0.91 -6.09 -16.57
C VAL A 642 -0.31 -7.27 -17.34
N SER A 643 0.86 -7.07 -17.95
CA SER A 643 1.47 -8.06 -18.85
C SER A 643 1.74 -9.41 -18.17
N PHE A 644 2.15 -9.41 -16.89
CA PHE A 644 2.42 -10.65 -16.16
C PHE A 644 1.16 -11.48 -15.87
N ASN A 645 -0.01 -10.85 -15.72
CA ASN A 645 -1.26 -11.57 -15.48
C ASN A 645 -1.73 -12.37 -16.70
N GLU A 646 -1.30 -11.96 -17.90
CA GLU A 646 -1.57 -12.68 -19.14
C GLU A 646 -0.74 -13.96 -19.26
N LEU A 647 0.32 -14.13 -18.46
CA LEU A 647 1.11 -15.36 -18.37
C LEU A 647 0.52 -16.33 -17.34
N SER A 648 0.30 -17.58 -17.74
CA SER A 648 -0.10 -18.64 -16.81
C SER A 648 1.03 -18.97 -15.82
N ARG A 649 0.67 -19.19 -14.54
CA ARG A 649 1.66 -19.53 -13.50
C ARG A 649 2.35 -20.87 -13.76
N SER A 650 1.62 -21.83 -14.30
CA SER A 650 2.21 -23.13 -14.67
C SER A 650 3.18 -23.00 -15.84
N GLN A 651 2.83 -22.19 -16.84
CA GLN A 651 3.73 -21.91 -17.97
C GLN A 651 4.98 -21.16 -17.55
N PHE A 652 4.83 -20.16 -16.67
CA PHE A 652 5.94 -19.42 -16.07
C PHE A 652 6.93 -20.35 -15.36
N LEU A 653 6.43 -21.21 -14.46
CA LEU A 653 7.27 -22.18 -13.74
C LEU A 653 7.93 -23.19 -14.67
N LYS A 654 7.19 -23.70 -15.65
CA LYS A 654 7.71 -24.65 -16.64
C LYS A 654 8.81 -24.03 -17.50
N ALA A 655 8.61 -22.79 -17.95
CA ALA A 655 9.60 -22.03 -18.70
C ALA A 655 10.92 -21.89 -17.93
N ALA A 656 10.84 -21.49 -16.66
CA ALA A 656 12.00 -21.27 -15.83
C ALA A 656 12.70 -22.58 -15.39
N ALA A 657 11.94 -23.61 -15.00
CA ALA A 657 12.50 -24.86 -14.47
C ALA A 657 13.00 -25.84 -15.54
N ASP A 658 12.25 -25.99 -16.65
CA ASP A 658 12.52 -27.02 -17.66
C ASP A 658 13.26 -26.48 -18.89
N PHE A 659 13.00 -25.23 -19.26
CA PHE A 659 13.57 -24.57 -20.46
C PHE A 659 14.69 -23.57 -20.12
N ASP A 660 15.01 -23.38 -18.83
CA ASP A 660 16.08 -22.50 -18.37
C ASP A 660 15.89 -21.04 -18.84
N ILE A 661 14.62 -20.62 -18.99
CA ILE A 661 14.26 -19.26 -19.37
C ILE A 661 14.36 -18.36 -18.14
N ASN A 662 15.06 -17.25 -18.27
CA ASN A 662 15.16 -16.24 -17.23
C ASN A 662 14.07 -15.19 -17.40
N PHE A 663 13.56 -14.65 -16.30
CA PHE A 663 12.53 -13.62 -16.30
C PHE A 663 13.01 -12.38 -15.56
N TYR A 664 12.93 -11.24 -16.25
CA TYR A 664 13.13 -9.92 -15.67
C TYR A 664 11.80 -9.17 -15.66
N ILE A 665 11.18 -9.07 -14.48
CA ILE A 665 9.88 -8.42 -14.31
C ILE A 665 10.14 -7.05 -13.69
N VAL A 666 9.63 -5.99 -14.30
CA VAL A 666 9.87 -4.62 -13.83
C VAL A 666 8.56 -3.86 -13.71
N GLY A 667 8.30 -3.28 -12.53
CA GLY A 667 7.08 -2.53 -12.22
C GLY A 667 6.27 -3.13 -11.06
N ASP A 668 5.06 -2.59 -10.87
CA ASP A 668 4.06 -3.01 -9.88
C ASP A 668 4.48 -2.93 -8.39
N SER A 669 5.00 -1.77 -7.98
CA SER A 669 5.27 -1.46 -6.56
C SER A 669 4.01 -1.40 -5.68
N LYS A 670 2.82 -1.19 -6.25
CA LYS A 670 1.59 -0.84 -5.52
C LYS A 670 0.80 -2.06 -5.05
N THR A 671 0.89 -3.20 -5.73
CA THR A 671 0.06 -4.38 -5.40
C THR A 671 0.84 -5.51 -4.70
N GLY A 672 2.14 -5.31 -4.45
CA GLY A 672 3.01 -6.26 -3.77
C GLY A 672 3.53 -7.34 -4.72
N GLY A 673 4.38 -6.93 -5.66
CA GLY A 673 4.98 -7.80 -6.67
C GLY A 673 5.71 -9.01 -6.09
N GLU A 674 6.35 -8.89 -4.92
CA GLU A 674 6.99 -10.03 -4.23
C GLU A 674 5.97 -11.13 -3.91
N ALA A 675 4.77 -10.77 -3.41
CA ALA A 675 3.72 -11.72 -3.09
C ALA A 675 3.12 -12.36 -4.35
N MET A 676 2.96 -11.57 -5.42
CA MET A 676 2.55 -12.07 -6.73
C MET A 676 3.55 -13.12 -7.23
N LEU A 677 4.85 -12.79 -7.22
CA LEU A 677 5.90 -13.70 -7.67
C LEU A 677 5.98 -14.96 -6.79
N ALA A 678 5.90 -14.82 -5.46
CA ALA A 678 5.88 -15.94 -4.53
C ALA A 678 4.73 -16.91 -4.80
N SER A 679 3.57 -16.39 -5.18
CA SER A 679 2.42 -17.21 -5.58
C SER A 679 2.63 -17.92 -6.93
N ALA A 680 3.27 -17.24 -7.89
CA ALA A 680 3.62 -17.81 -9.19
C ALA A 680 4.67 -18.92 -9.06
N MET A 681 5.51 -18.87 -8.02
CA MET A 681 6.48 -19.92 -7.71
C MET A 681 5.85 -21.20 -7.13
N VAL A 682 4.55 -21.24 -6.84
CA VAL A 682 3.90 -22.46 -6.33
C VAL A 682 3.42 -23.32 -7.51
N PRO A 683 3.87 -24.58 -7.63
CA PRO A 683 3.45 -25.47 -8.73
C PRO A 683 2.00 -25.90 -8.57
N LEU A 684 1.11 -25.35 -9.42
CA LEU A 684 -0.34 -25.59 -9.37
C LEU A 684 -0.80 -26.77 -10.25
N ASP A 685 0.04 -27.26 -11.16
CA ASP A 685 -0.36 -28.30 -12.10
C ASP A 685 -0.75 -29.62 -11.40
N GLU A 686 -1.76 -30.29 -11.94
CA GLU A 686 -2.24 -31.59 -11.44
C GLU A 686 -1.56 -32.80 -12.10
N PHE A 687 -0.49 -32.62 -12.89
CA PHE A 687 0.17 -33.71 -13.61
C PHE A 687 0.60 -34.84 -12.65
N LYS A 688 -0.21 -35.89 -12.60
CA LYS A 688 0.13 -37.17 -11.99
C LYS A 688 1.10 -37.85 -12.96
N SER A 689 2.39 -37.81 -12.68
CA SER A 689 3.34 -38.65 -13.42
C SER A 689 2.96 -40.12 -13.24
N ASP A 690 3.08 -40.94 -14.29
CA ASP A 690 2.77 -42.38 -14.27
C ASP A 690 3.58 -43.19 -13.23
N GLN A 691 4.60 -42.57 -12.62
CA GLN A 691 5.49 -43.17 -11.62
C GLN A 691 5.41 -42.49 -10.24
N GLN A 692 4.22 -42.03 -9.84
CA GLN A 692 4.02 -41.38 -8.54
C GLN A 692 4.27 -42.35 -7.37
N LEU A 693 5.30 -42.06 -6.56
CA LEU A 693 5.58 -42.80 -5.33
C LEU A 693 4.59 -42.44 -4.20
N THR A 694 3.93 -43.46 -3.63
CA THR A 694 2.94 -43.31 -2.55
C THR A 694 3.51 -43.46 -1.14
N ASP A 695 4.72 -44.04 -1.01
CA ASP A 695 5.42 -44.16 0.27
C ASP A 695 6.53 -43.11 0.43
N GLN A 696 6.45 -42.36 1.54
CA GLN A 696 7.43 -41.31 1.88
C GLN A 696 8.86 -41.85 1.96
N LYS A 697 9.08 -43.08 2.43
CA LYS A 697 10.44 -43.64 2.55
C LYS A 697 11.00 -44.01 1.18
N GLN A 698 10.19 -44.60 0.31
CA GLN A 698 10.57 -44.89 -1.08
C GLN A 698 10.90 -43.61 -1.85
N PHE A 699 10.09 -42.56 -1.71
CA PHE A 699 10.37 -41.25 -2.31
C PHE A 699 11.71 -40.66 -1.85
N LEU A 700 11.94 -40.59 -0.53
CA LEU A 700 13.23 -40.10 0.00
C LEU A 700 14.42 -40.97 -0.44
N LYS A 701 14.20 -42.27 -0.70
CA LYS A 701 15.23 -43.17 -1.23
C LYS A 701 15.49 -42.90 -2.72
N ALA A 702 14.46 -42.64 -3.52
CA ALA A 702 14.56 -42.27 -4.94
C ALA A 702 15.30 -40.93 -5.09
N VAL A 703 14.87 -39.90 -4.38
CA VAL A 703 15.54 -38.58 -4.35
C VAL A 703 17.00 -38.70 -3.91
N LYS A 704 17.29 -39.52 -2.89
CA LYS A 704 18.67 -39.78 -2.46
C LYS A 704 19.48 -40.53 -3.52
N ARG A 705 18.87 -41.47 -4.25
CA ARG A 705 19.52 -42.21 -5.35
C ARG A 705 19.87 -41.27 -6.49
N TRP A 706 18.95 -40.37 -6.85
CA TRP A 706 19.18 -39.30 -7.82
C TRP A 706 20.31 -38.37 -7.38
N GLY A 707 20.25 -37.82 -6.15
CA GLY A 707 21.32 -36.96 -5.64
C GLY A 707 22.70 -37.65 -5.60
N ASN A 708 22.76 -38.94 -5.31
CA ASN A 708 24.01 -39.72 -5.39
C ASN A 708 24.47 -39.98 -6.84
N TYR A 709 23.54 -40.09 -7.79
CA TYR A 709 23.86 -40.23 -9.22
C TYR A 709 24.46 -38.92 -9.75
N VAL A 710 23.79 -37.79 -9.53
CA VAL A 710 24.30 -36.45 -9.89
C VAL A 710 25.66 -36.16 -9.24
N ALA A 711 25.85 -36.58 -7.98
CA ALA A 711 27.14 -36.50 -7.28
C ALA A 711 28.26 -37.37 -7.86
N ARG A 712 27.94 -38.39 -8.65
CA ARG A 712 28.91 -39.31 -9.25
C ARG A 712 29.17 -39.03 -10.72
N SER A 713 28.16 -38.60 -11.48
CA SER A 713 28.28 -38.35 -12.92
C SER A 713 29.02 -37.05 -13.22
N GLY A 714 28.99 -36.06 -12.30
CA GLY A 714 29.74 -34.79 -12.46
C GLY A 714 29.23 -33.89 -13.58
N ASP A 715 28.32 -34.38 -14.42
CA ASP A 715 27.76 -33.70 -15.59
C ASP A 715 26.25 -33.92 -15.62
N VAL A 716 25.51 -32.83 -15.86
CA VAL A 716 24.05 -32.85 -16.08
C VAL A 716 23.74 -32.65 -17.58
N SER A 717 24.77 -32.42 -18.40
CA SER A 717 24.63 -32.21 -19.84
C SER A 717 25.16 -33.38 -20.66
N GLN A 718 24.20 -34.05 -21.29
CA GLN A 718 24.33 -34.94 -22.46
C GLN A 718 24.91 -36.35 -22.25
N ALA A 719 24.02 -37.31 -22.60
CA ALA A 719 24.26 -38.72 -22.88
C ALA A 719 24.78 -39.56 -21.70
N VAL A 720 23.90 -40.41 -21.14
CA VAL A 720 24.04 -41.89 -21.10
C VAL A 720 23.09 -42.53 -20.06
N ALA A 721 22.50 -43.66 -20.51
CA ALA A 721 21.71 -44.71 -19.83
C ALA A 721 20.20 -44.47 -19.64
N SER A 722 19.38 -45.38 -20.20
CA SER A 722 17.94 -45.52 -19.95
C SER A 722 17.59 -45.58 -18.46
N ASP A 723 18.50 -46.08 -17.63
CA ASP A 723 18.35 -46.13 -16.18
C ASP A 723 18.36 -44.74 -15.53
N ALA A 724 19.01 -43.73 -16.13
CA ALA A 724 19.10 -42.38 -15.59
C ALA A 724 17.84 -41.56 -15.83
N SER A 725 17.19 -41.71 -16.99
CA SER A 725 15.89 -41.09 -17.26
C SER A 725 14.80 -41.70 -16.38
N GLU A 726 14.77 -43.02 -16.21
CA GLU A 726 13.82 -43.67 -15.29
C GLU A 726 14.02 -43.24 -13.84
N ILE A 727 15.27 -43.11 -13.36
CA ILE A 727 15.54 -42.63 -12.00
C ILE A 727 15.17 -41.14 -11.86
N ALA A 728 15.41 -40.33 -12.89
CA ALA A 728 15.00 -38.93 -12.91
C ALA A 728 13.48 -38.82 -12.87
N ASP A 729 12.75 -39.53 -13.73
CA ASP A 729 11.28 -39.48 -13.79
C ASP A 729 10.64 -39.96 -12.47
N GLN A 730 11.18 -40.99 -11.82
CA GLN A 730 10.72 -41.45 -10.50
C GLN A 730 11.00 -40.48 -9.35
N ALA A 731 12.12 -39.73 -9.41
CA ALA A 731 12.56 -38.86 -8.32
C ALA A 731 12.16 -37.39 -8.51
N MET A 732 11.98 -36.97 -9.76
CA MET A 732 11.77 -35.60 -10.21
C MET A 732 10.34 -35.38 -10.74
N GLY A 733 9.46 -36.36 -10.55
CA GLY A 733 8.04 -36.23 -10.84
C GLY A 733 7.45 -34.96 -10.22
N ALA A 734 6.57 -34.29 -10.95
CA ALA A 734 6.05 -32.97 -10.57
C ALA A 734 5.33 -32.97 -9.21
N VAL A 735 4.66 -34.09 -8.86
CA VAL A 735 3.85 -34.24 -7.65
C VAL A 735 3.98 -35.66 -7.06
N HIS A 736 4.30 -35.76 -5.77
CA HIS A 736 4.28 -37.03 -5.01
C HIS A 736 3.32 -36.94 -3.82
N CYS A 737 2.40 -37.89 -3.67
CA CYS A 737 1.40 -37.90 -2.60
C CYS A 737 1.66 -39.04 -1.60
N PHE A 738 1.61 -38.75 -0.30
CA PHE A 738 1.89 -39.71 0.77
C PHE A 738 0.76 -39.76 1.79
N ASP A 739 0.22 -40.95 2.04
CA ASP A 739 -0.73 -41.16 3.15
C ASP A 739 0.02 -41.23 4.48
N VAL A 740 -0.33 -40.34 5.41
CA VAL A 740 0.28 -40.29 6.74
C VAL A 740 -0.64 -40.96 7.75
N SER A 741 -0.18 -42.11 8.25
CA SER A 741 -0.82 -42.83 9.36
C SER A 741 0.06 -42.80 10.62
N LYS A 742 -0.58 -42.88 11.79
CA LYS A 742 0.11 -42.94 13.09
C LYS A 742 -0.54 -43.97 14.00
N ARG A 743 0.30 -44.72 14.72
CA ARG A 743 -0.13 -45.60 15.81
C ARG A 743 -0.29 -44.78 17.09
N THR A 744 -1.49 -44.78 17.68
CA THR A 744 -1.82 -43.99 18.89
C THR A 744 -2.48 -44.85 19.96
N PHE A 745 -2.27 -44.49 21.24
CA PHE A 745 -2.77 -45.25 22.39
C PHE A 745 -4.20 -44.85 22.82
N LEU A 746 -4.69 -43.65 22.51
CA LEU A 746 -6.07 -43.19 22.85
C LEU A 746 -6.52 -41.89 22.13
N PHE A 747 -5.59 -41.05 21.65
CA PHE A 747 -5.89 -39.72 21.09
C PHE A 747 -5.61 -39.63 19.59
N GLN A 748 -6.49 -38.93 18.87
CA GLN A 748 -6.31 -38.58 17.46
C GLN A 748 -5.28 -37.45 17.32
N PRO A 749 -4.27 -37.58 16.46
CA PRO A 749 -3.35 -36.47 16.20
C PRO A 749 -4.12 -35.29 15.62
N ASP A 750 -3.83 -34.09 16.12
CA ASP A 750 -4.40 -32.85 15.63
C ASP A 750 -3.74 -32.37 14.33
N GLN A 751 -4.34 -31.37 13.68
CA GLN A 751 -3.80 -30.75 12.48
C GLN A 751 -2.37 -30.21 12.70
N ALA A 752 -2.09 -29.66 13.89
CA ALA A 752 -0.76 -29.15 14.24
C ALA A 752 0.33 -30.23 14.20
N TRP A 753 0.00 -31.48 14.54
CA TRP A 753 0.93 -32.60 14.40
C TRP A 753 1.27 -32.88 12.93
N LEU A 754 0.28 -32.83 12.02
CA LEU A 754 0.50 -33.04 10.58
C LEU A 754 1.34 -31.91 9.98
N THR A 755 1.08 -30.65 10.34
CA THR A 755 1.93 -29.51 9.95
C THR A 755 3.38 -29.72 10.39
N LYS A 756 3.61 -30.18 11.62
CA LYS A 756 4.97 -30.53 12.09
C LYS A 756 5.60 -31.68 11.30
N GLN A 757 4.82 -32.63 10.75
CA GLN A 757 5.37 -33.65 9.85
C GLN A 757 5.71 -33.08 8.47
N ALA A 758 4.88 -32.20 7.93
CA ALA A 758 5.14 -31.51 6.67
C ALA A 758 6.44 -30.69 6.75
N GLU A 759 6.61 -29.89 7.81
CA GLU A 759 7.86 -29.17 8.09
C GLU A 759 9.07 -30.10 8.25
N ARG A 760 8.89 -31.28 8.85
CA ARG A 760 9.97 -32.27 8.98
C ARG A 760 10.34 -32.88 7.63
N LEU A 761 9.36 -33.13 6.75
CA LEU A 761 9.59 -33.63 5.40
C LEU A 761 10.33 -32.57 4.57
N GLN A 762 9.87 -31.32 4.59
CA GLN A 762 10.54 -30.20 3.93
C GLN A 762 12.00 -30.09 4.38
N ARG A 763 12.25 -30.10 5.71
CA ARG A 763 13.62 -30.05 6.28
C ARG A 763 14.48 -31.26 5.91
N ARG A 764 13.88 -32.41 5.60
CA ARG A 764 14.60 -33.61 5.11
C ARG A 764 14.94 -33.48 3.62
N LEU A 765 13.99 -33.01 2.81
CA LEU A 765 14.20 -32.80 1.37
C LEU A 765 15.29 -31.79 1.12
N ARG A 766 15.24 -30.61 1.76
CA ARG A 766 16.33 -29.61 1.71
C ARG A 766 17.72 -30.19 2.02
N LYS A 767 17.78 -31.22 2.87
CA LYS A 767 19.04 -31.88 3.24
C LYS A 767 19.49 -32.90 2.20
N ILE A 768 18.57 -33.65 1.60
CA ILE A 768 18.90 -34.75 0.68
C ILE A 768 19.07 -34.21 -0.74
N ASP A 769 18.25 -33.23 -1.11
CA ASP A 769 18.18 -32.60 -2.40
C ASP A 769 18.10 -31.07 -2.23
N PRO A 770 19.25 -30.42 -2.02
CA PRO A 770 19.31 -28.99 -1.72
C PRO A 770 19.15 -28.12 -2.98
N LEU A 771 19.37 -28.66 -4.18
CA LEU A 771 19.34 -27.88 -5.43
C LEU A 771 17.91 -27.60 -5.90
N HIS A 772 16.99 -28.54 -5.69
CA HIS A 772 15.60 -28.40 -6.06
C HIS A 772 14.79 -27.94 -4.84
N ARG A 773 13.89 -26.97 -5.05
CA ARG A 773 13.00 -26.47 -4.01
C ARG A 773 11.71 -27.28 -4.03
N TRP A 774 11.26 -27.68 -2.84
CA TRP A 774 10.07 -28.49 -2.64
C TRP A 774 9.03 -27.73 -1.82
N VAL A 775 7.80 -27.67 -2.34
CA VAL A 775 6.60 -27.20 -1.64
C VAL A 775 5.85 -28.40 -1.10
N ILE A 776 5.55 -28.39 0.20
CA ILE A 776 4.80 -29.44 0.87
C ILE A 776 3.39 -28.95 1.17
N VAL A 777 2.40 -29.58 0.53
CA VAL A 777 0.98 -29.35 0.82
C VAL A 777 0.52 -30.41 1.81
N HIS A 778 -0.13 -30.02 2.90
CA HIS A 778 -0.68 -30.96 3.87
C HIS A 778 -2.21 -30.89 3.94
N ARG A 779 -2.88 -32.03 3.81
CA ARG A 779 -4.34 -32.14 3.93
C ARG A 779 -4.66 -32.98 5.15
N TYR A 780 -5.31 -32.37 6.14
CA TYR A 780 -5.75 -33.10 7.32
C TYR A 780 -7.05 -33.83 6.98
N ASP A 781 -6.98 -35.15 6.89
CA ASP A 781 -8.11 -36.03 6.63
C ASP A 781 -7.90 -37.30 7.45
N THR A 782 -8.79 -37.50 8.41
CA THR A 782 -8.61 -38.56 9.39
C THR A 782 -9.24 -39.88 8.97
N GLY A 783 -9.99 -39.89 7.85
CA GLY A 783 -10.72 -41.06 7.36
C GLY A 783 -11.61 -41.73 8.42
N ASP A 784 -12.21 -42.86 8.05
CA ASP A 784 -13.00 -43.73 8.92
C ASP A 784 -12.22 -45.01 9.31
N THR A 785 -10.93 -44.87 9.65
CA THR A 785 -10.04 -46.02 9.88
C THR A 785 -9.86 -46.34 11.36
N ASP A 786 -10.82 -47.08 11.92
CA ASP A 786 -10.72 -47.74 13.22
C ASP A 786 -10.51 -49.25 13.03
N THR A 787 -9.56 -49.63 12.16
CA THR A 787 -9.21 -51.04 11.93
C THR A 787 -8.20 -51.49 12.99
N ASN A 788 -8.67 -51.87 14.18
CA ASN A 788 -8.15 -53.00 14.99
C ASN A 788 -8.69 -52.99 16.43
N TRP A 789 -9.02 -54.19 16.92
CA TRP A 789 -9.42 -54.43 18.30
C TRP A 789 -8.16 -54.59 19.17
N GLY A 790 -7.86 -53.59 20.00
CA GLY A 790 -6.72 -53.58 20.94
C GLY A 790 -6.28 -52.18 21.37
N PHE A 791 -5.42 -52.08 22.39
CA PHE A 791 -4.94 -50.81 23.00
C PHE A 791 -4.12 -49.90 22.07
N PHE A 792 -3.83 -50.31 20.83
CA PHE A 792 -3.13 -49.49 19.85
C PHE A 792 -3.92 -49.46 18.54
N ARG A 793 -4.31 -48.26 18.12
CA ARG A 793 -5.01 -48.06 16.85
C ARG A 793 -4.09 -47.41 15.82
N HIS A 794 -4.11 -47.93 14.60
CA HIS A 794 -3.52 -47.28 13.44
C HIS A 794 -4.58 -46.34 12.87
N ARG A 795 -4.32 -45.03 12.93
CA ARG A 795 -5.23 -44.01 12.41
C ARG A 795 -4.60 -43.29 11.24
N GLN A 796 -5.34 -43.11 10.16
CA GLN A 796 -5.00 -42.14 9.12
C GLN A 796 -5.13 -40.74 9.71
N VAL A 797 -4.17 -39.88 9.42
CA VAL A 797 -4.13 -38.50 9.92
C VAL A 797 -4.35 -37.49 8.79
N GLY A 798 -3.90 -37.83 7.58
CA GLY A 798 -4.04 -36.99 6.40
C GLY A 798 -3.05 -37.37 5.32
N THR A 799 -2.93 -36.51 4.32
CA THR A 799 -2.00 -36.67 3.20
C THR A 799 -0.98 -35.55 3.16
N LEU A 800 0.21 -35.86 2.64
CA LEU A 800 1.26 -34.89 2.31
C LEU A 800 1.55 -34.97 0.82
N GLU A 801 1.52 -33.85 0.11
CA GLU A 801 1.97 -33.74 -1.28
C GLU A 801 3.32 -33.02 -1.31
N ALA A 802 4.32 -33.59 -1.96
CA ALA A 802 5.57 -32.93 -2.29
C ALA A 802 5.56 -32.52 -3.76
N ARG A 803 5.70 -31.22 -4.02
CA ARG A 803 5.67 -30.63 -5.35
C ARG A 803 6.97 -29.86 -5.61
N ARG A 804 7.51 -29.97 -6.81
CA ARG A 804 8.76 -29.30 -7.20
C ARG A 804 8.47 -27.92 -7.80
N THR A 805 9.22 -26.91 -7.36
CA THR A 805 9.20 -25.54 -7.90
C THR A 805 10.53 -25.27 -8.63
N LEU A 806 11.00 -24.02 -8.70
CA LEU A 806 12.22 -23.61 -9.36
C LEU A 806 13.49 -24.19 -8.72
N ASP A 807 14.43 -24.57 -9.58
CA ASP A 807 15.73 -25.07 -9.17
C ASP A 807 16.67 -23.91 -8.84
N SER A 808 17.47 -24.04 -7.78
CA SER A 808 18.48 -23.03 -7.43
C SER A 808 19.61 -22.87 -8.47
N THR A 809 19.67 -23.77 -9.45
CA THR A 809 20.73 -23.83 -10.47
C THR A 809 20.23 -23.53 -11.89
N LYS A 810 18.91 -23.40 -12.12
CA LYS A 810 18.33 -23.22 -13.46
C LYS A 810 17.22 -22.19 -13.43
N GLY A 811 17.19 -21.32 -14.45
CA GLY A 811 16.26 -20.21 -14.54
C GLY A 811 16.45 -19.21 -13.39
N SER A 812 16.55 -17.93 -13.72
CA SER A 812 16.58 -16.87 -12.72
C SER A 812 15.37 -15.97 -12.90
N VAL A 813 14.77 -15.59 -11.78
CA VAL A 813 13.70 -14.60 -11.77
C VAL A 813 14.15 -13.43 -10.94
N VAL A 814 14.11 -12.26 -11.55
CA VAL A 814 14.35 -10.98 -10.89
C VAL A 814 13.09 -10.16 -11.04
N LEU A 815 12.61 -9.63 -9.93
CA LEU A 815 11.56 -8.62 -9.88
C LEU A 815 12.20 -7.30 -9.48
N TYR A 816 11.90 -6.22 -10.20
CA TYR A 816 12.26 -4.88 -9.80
C TYR A 816 11.00 -4.03 -9.62
N GLU A 817 10.58 -3.86 -8.36
CA GLU A 817 9.41 -3.07 -7.97
C GLU A 817 9.70 -1.58 -8.11
N VAL A 818 9.00 -0.94 -9.04
CA VAL A 818 9.13 0.48 -9.38
C VAL A 818 7.74 1.06 -9.61
N ASP A 819 7.55 2.33 -9.26
CA ASP A 819 6.28 2.99 -9.48
C ASP A 819 5.97 3.07 -10.99
N PRO A 820 4.72 2.86 -11.43
CA PRO A 820 4.38 2.88 -12.85
C PRO A 820 4.72 4.20 -13.56
N ILE A 821 4.81 5.32 -12.82
CA ILE A 821 5.21 6.62 -13.37
C ILE A 821 6.71 6.62 -13.72
N ASP A 822 7.53 6.00 -12.87
CA ASP A 822 8.97 5.91 -13.06
C ASP A 822 9.33 4.84 -14.11
N LEU A 823 8.49 3.83 -14.32
CA LEU A 823 8.68 2.84 -15.40
C LEU A 823 8.64 3.49 -16.79
N VAL A 824 7.79 4.51 -16.94
CA VAL A 824 7.65 5.31 -18.17
C VAL A 824 8.72 6.40 -18.23
N ASP A 825 9.49 6.62 -17.16
CA ASP A 825 10.58 7.60 -17.18
C ASP A 825 11.65 7.13 -18.17
N PRO A 826 11.89 7.94 -19.20
CA PRO A 826 13.19 8.21 -19.74
C PRO A 826 14.36 7.32 -19.28
N GLU A 827 14.94 7.86 -18.23
CA GLU A 827 16.26 7.55 -17.69
C GLU A 827 16.25 6.25 -16.90
N PHE A 828 15.07 5.77 -16.48
CA PHE A 828 14.93 4.56 -15.70
C PHE A 828 15.42 3.32 -16.46
N ILE A 829 14.98 3.12 -17.71
CA ILE A 829 15.33 1.92 -18.51
C ILE A 829 16.85 1.79 -18.66
N THR A 830 17.56 2.91 -18.79
CA THR A 830 19.03 2.92 -18.97
C THR A 830 19.82 3.09 -17.67
N SER A 831 19.14 3.16 -16.53
CA SER A 831 19.72 3.38 -15.21
C SER A 831 20.64 2.22 -14.79
N ASN A 832 21.60 2.52 -13.90
CA ASN A 832 22.50 1.51 -13.36
C ASN A 832 21.76 0.43 -12.55
N ALA A 833 20.67 0.80 -11.87
CA ALA A 833 19.86 -0.14 -11.11
C ALA A 833 19.13 -1.14 -12.03
N ASN A 834 18.54 -0.67 -13.14
CA ASN A 834 17.89 -1.53 -14.14
C ASN A 834 18.92 -2.45 -14.82
N LYS A 835 20.09 -1.91 -15.22
CA LYS A 835 21.22 -2.71 -15.75
C LYS A 835 21.66 -3.81 -14.79
N HIS A 836 21.81 -3.47 -13.51
CA HIS A 836 22.17 -4.43 -12.47
C HIS A 836 21.12 -5.53 -12.30
N GLY A 837 19.83 -5.19 -12.38
CA GLY A 837 18.74 -6.18 -12.37
C GLY A 837 18.80 -7.15 -13.54
N ILE A 838 19.13 -6.68 -14.74
CA ILE A 838 19.32 -7.56 -15.91
C ILE A 838 20.56 -8.43 -15.73
N PHE A 839 21.68 -7.90 -15.21
CA PHE A 839 22.85 -8.73 -14.89
C PHE A 839 22.53 -9.84 -13.89
N LEU A 840 21.63 -9.61 -12.93
CA LEU A 840 21.15 -10.65 -12.03
C LEU A 840 20.29 -11.69 -12.76
N ALA A 841 19.43 -11.27 -13.70
CA ALA A 841 18.55 -12.14 -14.49
C ALA A 841 19.27 -12.90 -15.60
N LEU A 842 20.48 -12.50 -16.00
CA LEU A 842 21.23 -13.22 -17.01
C LEU A 842 21.57 -14.63 -16.54
N LYS A 843 21.74 -15.54 -17.50
CA LYS A 843 22.26 -16.88 -17.24
C LYS A 843 23.70 -16.81 -16.71
N PHE A 844 24.08 -17.69 -15.79
CA PHE A 844 25.40 -17.62 -15.14
C PHE A 844 26.57 -17.76 -16.12
N GLU A 845 26.47 -18.69 -17.05
CA GLU A 845 27.46 -18.94 -18.11
C GLU A 845 27.67 -17.67 -18.97
N ASP A 846 26.57 -17.00 -19.27
CA ASP A 846 26.50 -15.74 -20.01
C ASP A 846 27.15 -14.57 -19.26
N LYS A 847 27.10 -14.55 -17.92
CA LYS A 847 27.84 -13.58 -17.08
C LYS A 847 29.34 -13.86 -17.10
N VAL A 848 29.72 -15.12 -16.96
CA VAL A 848 31.14 -15.54 -16.94
C VAL A 848 31.81 -15.29 -18.29
N ASP A 849 31.17 -15.65 -19.40
CA ASP A 849 31.72 -15.42 -20.73
C ASP A 849 31.90 -13.92 -21.02
N ARG A 850 30.94 -13.09 -20.61
CA ARG A 850 31.04 -11.63 -20.70
C ARG A 850 32.15 -11.06 -19.81
N PHE A 851 32.25 -11.50 -18.55
CA PHE A 851 33.31 -11.08 -17.63
C PHE A 851 34.70 -11.43 -18.18
N ILE A 852 34.85 -12.63 -18.73
CA ILE A 852 36.11 -13.05 -19.34
C ILE A 852 36.48 -12.14 -20.52
N ARG A 853 35.55 -11.83 -21.43
CA ARG A 853 35.81 -10.91 -22.55
C ARG A 853 36.22 -9.50 -22.10
N VAL A 854 35.56 -8.95 -21.07
CA VAL A 854 35.93 -7.65 -20.49
C VAL A 854 37.38 -7.67 -19.99
N VAL A 855 37.76 -8.75 -19.32
CA VAL A 855 39.10 -8.92 -18.74
C VAL A 855 40.15 -9.21 -19.82
N SER A 856 39.90 -10.14 -20.75
CA SER A 856 40.91 -10.61 -21.71
C SER A 856 41.05 -9.71 -22.94
N GLU A 857 39.94 -9.20 -23.47
CA GLU A 857 39.89 -8.51 -24.76
C GLU A 857 39.65 -7.00 -24.59
N ARG A 858 39.25 -6.53 -23.40
CA ARG A 858 38.72 -5.18 -23.17
C ARG A 858 37.55 -4.84 -24.10
N VAL A 859 36.81 -5.86 -24.50
CA VAL A 859 35.63 -5.75 -25.35
C VAL A 859 34.45 -6.28 -24.56
N PHE A 860 33.33 -5.58 -24.68
CA PHE A 860 32.02 -6.10 -24.30
C PHE A 860 31.24 -6.30 -25.59
N PRO A 861 30.71 -7.51 -25.86
CA PRO A 861 29.99 -7.74 -27.11
C PRO A 861 28.86 -6.71 -27.26
N ARG A 862 28.76 -6.07 -28.43
CA ARG A 862 27.67 -5.19 -28.83
C ARG A 862 27.11 -5.72 -30.15
N TYR A 863 25.79 -5.74 -30.30
CA TYR A 863 25.14 -6.45 -31.42
C TYR A 863 25.20 -5.70 -32.75
N ARG A 864 25.14 -4.36 -32.76
CA ARG A 864 25.20 -3.53 -33.98
C ARG A 864 26.63 -3.12 -34.37
N GLU A 865 26.95 -3.25 -35.66
CA GLU A 865 28.26 -3.00 -36.30
C GLU A 865 28.67 -1.51 -36.38
N ASP A 866 27.76 -0.57 -36.10
CA ASP A 866 27.99 0.87 -36.32
C ASP A 866 28.86 1.54 -35.23
N TYR A 867 29.06 0.85 -34.11
CA TYR A 867 30.02 1.26 -33.10
C TYR A 867 31.37 0.65 -33.46
N ILE A 868 32.32 1.48 -33.89
CA ILE A 868 33.73 1.10 -34.00
C ILE A 868 34.11 0.35 -32.72
N ASP A 869 34.58 -0.89 -32.86
CA ASP A 869 35.13 -1.75 -31.81
C ASP A 869 36.34 -1.06 -31.15
N ARG A 870 36.08 0.00 -30.39
CA ARG A 870 37.10 0.62 -29.56
C ARG A 870 37.23 -0.24 -28.31
N PRO A 871 38.46 -0.57 -27.88
CA PRO A 871 38.65 -1.16 -26.57
C PRO A 871 38.04 -0.24 -25.51
N LEU A 872 37.37 -0.83 -24.54
CA LEU A 872 36.79 -0.11 -23.40
C LEU A 872 37.88 0.66 -22.67
N THR A 873 37.57 1.87 -22.20
CA THR A 873 38.44 2.65 -21.30
C THR A 873 38.65 1.94 -19.97
N ASP A 874 39.68 2.31 -19.21
CA ASP A 874 39.91 1.71 -17.89
C ASP A 874 38.72 1.91 -16.95
N GLU A 875 38.06 3.07 -17.01
CA GLU A 875 36.87 3.37 -16.21
C GLU A 875 35.68 2.47 -16.60
N GLU A 876 35.42 2.30 -17.90
CA GLU A 876 34.35 1.42 -18.41
C GLU A 876 34.63 -0.06 -18.05
N VAL A 877 35.87 -0.53 -18.21
CA VAL A 877 36.28 -1.88 -17.81
C VAL A 877 36.05 -2.09 -16.32
N GLN A 878 36.43 -1.11 -15.49
CA GLN A 878 36.25 -1.19 -14.06
C GLN A 878 34.75 -1.23 -13.68
N GLN A 879 33.92 -0.34 -14.22
CA GLN A 879 32.50 -0.28 -13.88
C GLN A 879 31.76 -1.56 -14.28
N ILE A 880 31.81 -1.92 -15.57
CA ILE A 880 31.11 -3.11 -16.11
C ILE A 880 31.66 -4.39 -15.46
N GLY A 881 32.98 -4.45 -15.30
CA GLY A 881 33.65 -5.58 -14.66
C GLY A 881 33.25 -5.75 -13.19
N GLN A 882 33.05 -4.66 -12.45
CA GLN A 882 32.61 -4.73 -11.05
C GLN A 882 31.15 -5.20 -10.94
N GLU A 883 30.25 -4.70 -11.79
CA GLU A 883 28.83 -5.13 -11.81
C GLU A 883 28.69 -6.63 -12.15
N LEU A 884 29.43 -7.09 -13.16
CA LEU A 884 29.51 -8.52 -13.50
C LEU A 884 30.09 -9.34 -12.35
N LEU A 885 31.18 -8.88 -11.73
CA LEU A 885 31.78 -9.55 -10.58
C LEU A 885 30.77 -9.66 -9.44
N ASP A 886 30.06 -8.59 -9.11
CA ASP A 886 29.08 -8.60 -8.04
C ASP A 886 27.93 -9.58 -8.33
N SER A 887 27.40 -9.60 -9.57
CA SER A 887 26.37 -10.56 -9.99
C SER A 887 26.85 -12.03 -9.97
N ILE A 888 28.10 -12.29 -10.37
CA ILE A 888 28.74 -13.63 -10.29
C ILE A 888 28.91 -14.04 -8.83
N MET A 889 29.36 -13.12 -7.96
CA MET A 889 29.56 -13.39 -6.54
C MET A 889 28.24 -13.69 -5.82
N VAL A 890 27.14 -13.03 -6.21
CA VAL A 890 25.78 -13.33 -5.73
C VAL A 890 25.40 -14.77 -6.07
N ASP A 891 25.57 -15.18 -7.32
CA ASP A 891 25.25 -16.54 -7.77
C ASP A 891 26.06 -17.60 -7.03
N LEU A 892 27.36 -17.39 -6.88
CA LEU A 892 28.26 -18.32 -6.18
C LEU A 892 28.01 -18.35 -4.66
N TYR A 893 27.62 -17.22 -4.07
CA TYR A 893 27.21 -17.17 -2.66
C TYR A 893 25.98 -18.03 -2.41
N ASN A 894 24.94 -17.90 -3.23
CA ASN A 894 23.68 -18.67 -3.10
C ASN A 894 23.93 -20.18 -3.29
N GLU A 895 24.75 -20.54 -4.25
CA GLU A 895 25.18 -21.92 -4.48
C GLU A 895 25.96 -22.49 -3.28
N GLN A 896 26.91 -21.74 -2.73
CA GLN A 896 27.69 -22.13 -1.56
C GLN A 896 26.83 -22.28 -0.30
N LEU A 897 25.88 -21.36 -0.08
CA LEU A 897 24.93 -21.44 1.02
C LEU A 897 24.09 -22.71 0.94
N THR A 898 23.69 -23.09 -0.28
CA THR A 898 22.96 -24.32 -0.59
C THR A 898 23.80 -25.56 -0.29
N ALA A 899 25.05 -25.61 -0.78
CA ALA A 899 25.98 -26.72 -0.55
C ALA A 899 26.22 -27.00 0.95
N ARG A 900 26.34 -25.95 1.78
CA ARG A 900 26.62 -26.10 3.23
C ARG A 900 25.45 -26.64 4.04
N ASN A 901 24.24 -26.34 3.62
CA ASN A 901 23.03 -26.78 4.30
C ASN A 901 22.64 -28.22 3.94
N SER A 902 23.27 -28.81 2.91
CA SER A 902 23.02 -30.17 2.43
C SER A 902 23.52 -31.28 3.39
N ARG A 903 23.09 -32.53 3.16
CA ARG A 903 23.52 -33.76 3.86
C ARG A 903 24.43 -34.64 2.99
N VAL A 904 24.69 -34.26 1.75
CA VAL A 904 25.64 -34.97 0.88
C VAL A 904 27.06 -34.76 1.42
N TRP A 905 27.87 -35.82 1.44
CA TRP A 905 29.20 -35.83 2.09
C TRP A 905 30.32 -36.13 1.08
N GLY A 906 31.50 -35.56 1.35
CA GLY A 906 32.73 -35.83 0.61
C GLY A 906 32.98 -34.88 -0.59
N PRO A 907 34.21 -34.85 -1.14
CA PRO A 907 34.59 -33.91 -2.22
C PRO A 907 33.72 -34.05 -3.47
N LEU A 908 33.40 -35.28 -3.88
CA LEU A 908 32.53 -35.58 -5.02
C LEU A 908 31.10 -35.04 -4.82
N GLY A 909 30.58 -35.09 -3.59
CA GLY A 909 29.26 -34.58 -3.26
C GLY A 909 29.16 -33.05 -3.16
N VAL A 910 30.27 -32.37 -2.86
CA VAL A 910 30.31 -30.90 -2.90
C VAL A 910 30.39 -30.41 -4.35
N ALA A 911 31.15 -31.12 -5.20
CA ALA A 911 31.29 -30.78 -6.62
C ALA A 911 29.92 -30.69 -7.31
N SER A 912 29.04 -31.68 -7.14
CA SER A 912 27.71 -31.64 -7.76
C SER A 912 26.75 -30.58 -7.20
N LEU A 913 27.06 -30.03 -6.03
CA LEU A 913 26.28 -28.94 -5.41
C LEU A 913 26.87 -27.56 -5.72
N THR A 914 27.93 -27.51 -6.52
CA THR A 914 28.62 -26.29 -6.93
C THR A 914 28.83 -26.20 -8.46
N PRO A 915 27.81 -26.46 -9.29
CA PRO A 915 27.94 -26.43 -10.76
C PRO A 915 28.44 -25.09 -11.32
N LYS A 916 27.97 -23.94 -10.81
CA LYS A 916 28.40 -22.60 -11.26
C LYS A 916 29.88 -22.37 -10.93
N LEU A 917 30.32 -22.73 -9.72
CA LEU A 917 31.75 -22.65 -9.37
C LEU A 917 32.62 -23.58 -10.21
N ASN A 918 32.15 -24.80 -10.51
CA ASN A 918 32.89 -25.72 -11.36
C ASN A 918 32.97 -25.18 -12.80
N TYR A 919 31.87 -24.66 -13.35
CA TYR A 919 31.84 -24.01 -14.65
C TYR A 919 32.85 -22.86 -14.71
N LEU A 920 32.87 -21.97 -13.71
CA LEU A 920 33.85 -20.88 -13.65
C LEU A 920 35.29 -21.41 -13.64
N ALA A 921 35.57 -22.44 -12.85
CA ALA A 921 36.89 -23.04 -12.78
C ALA A 921 37.32 -23.72 -14.09
N GLU A 922 36.41 -24.41 -14.77
CA GLU A 922 36.68 -25.09 -16.02
C GLU A 922 36.77 -24.12 -17.21
N ARG A 923 35.89 -23.12 -17.26
CA ARG A 923 35.91 -22.08 -18.28
C ARG A 923 37.18 -21.24 -18.19
N SER A 924 37.68 -20.97 -16.98
CA SER A 924 38.96 -20.25 -16.76
C SER A 924 40.18 -20.98 -17.36
N LEU A 925 40.13 -22.30 -17.54
CA LEU A 925 41.21 -23.09 -18.16
C LEU A 925 41.26 -22.93 -19.69
N ASN A 926 40.13 -22.61 -20.33
CA ASN A 926 40.01 -22.65 -21.79
C ASN A 926 40.45 -21.36 -22.49
N TYR A 927 40.53 -20.22 -21.79
CA TYR A 927 40.79 -18.93 -22.43
C TYR A 927 42.28 -18.56 -22.57
N GLY A 928 43.21 -19.34 -22.01
CA GLY A 928 44.64 -19.18 -22.27
C GLY A 928 45.19 -17.76 -22.05
N VAL A 929 44.54 -16.94 -21.22
CA VAL A 929 44.89 -15.54 -21.05
C VAL A 929 46.27 -15.48 -20.41
N THR A 930 47.28 -15.08 -21.18
CA THR A 930 48.65 -15.14 -20.69
C THR A 930 48.88 -13.97 -19.73
N TYR A 931 49.48 -14.22 -18.57
CA TYR A 931 49.90 -13.17 -17.62
C TYR A 931 50.63 -12.00 -18.30
N ARG A 932 51.34 -12.27 -19.40
CA ARG A 932 52.04 -11.28 -20.22
C ARG A 932 51.11 -10.30 -20.94
N GLN A 933 49.96 -10.76 -21.46
CA GLN A 933 48.95 -9.89 -22.08
C GLN A 933 48.25 -9.00 -21.04
N MET A 934 48.13 -9.47 -19.79
CA MET A 934 47.48 -8.72 -18.71
C MET A 934 48.41 -7.70 -18.01
N GLN A 935 49.73 -7.89 -18.06
CA GLN A 935 50.69 -6.95 -17.44
C GLN A 935 50.61 -5.53 -18.04
N GLU A 936 50.06 -5.39 -19.24
CA GLU A 936 49.87 -4.10 -19.90
C GLU A 936 48.66 -3.33 -19.35
N ASN A 937 47.83 -3.94 -18.50
CA ASN A 937 46.59 -3.35 -17.97
C ASN A 937 46.34 -3.68 -16.48
N GLU A 938 46.59 -2.70 -15.61
CA GLU A 938 46.41 -2.83 -14.17
C GLU A 938 44.93 -3.05 -13.76
N THR A 939 43.99 -2.44 -14.48
CA THR A 939 42.54 -2.49 -14.17
C THR A 939 41.99 -3.90 -14.34
N THR A 940 42.35 -4.57 -15.44
CA THR A 940 42.00 -5.96 -15.70
C THR A 940 42.53 -6.90 -14.62
N LEU A 941 43.80 -6.74 -14.24
CA LEU A 941 44.42 -7.54 -13.18
C LEU A 941 43.73 -7.34 -11.84
N ARG A 942 43.34 -6.11 -11.53
CA ARG A 942 42.61 -5.76 -10.32
C ARG A 942 41.26 -6.48 -10.23
N LEU A 943 40.46 -6.52 -11.29
CA LEU A 943 39.18 -7.25 -11.32
C LEU A 943 39.36 -8.75 -11.06
N LEU A 944 40.40 -9.37 -11.63
CA LEU A 944 40.74 -10.77 -11.37
C LEU A 944 41.20 -11.00 -9.92
N TYR A 945 42.02 -10.10 -9.38
CA TYR A 945 42.42 -10.17 -7.98
C TYR A 945 41.23 -10.03 -7.05
N ASP A 946 40.30 -9.12 -7.34
CA ASP A 946 39.07 -8.95 -6.58
C ASP A 946 38.19 -10.21 -6.67
N LEU A 947 37.99 -10.81 -7.85
CA LEU A 947 37.22 -12.06 -7.99
C LEU A 947 37.83 -13.18 -7.13
N ILE A 948 39.12 -13.43 -7.29
CA ILE A 948 39.83 -14.51 -6.59
C ILE A 948 39.88 -14.25 -5.08
N ALA A 949 40.14 -13.01 -4.66
CA ALA A 949 40.17 -12.63 -3.26
C ALA A 949 38.80 -12.77 -2.59
N ASN A 950 37.72 -12.32 -3.25
CA ASN A 950 36.36 -12.46 -2.74
C ASN A 950 35.95 -13.95 -2.64
N LEU A 951 36.32 -14.80 -3.61
CA LEU A 951 36.10 -16.24 -3.54
C LEU A 951 36.89 -16.92 -2.40
N ARG A 952 38.17 -16.56 -2.21
CA ARG A 952 38.98 -17.07 -1.09
C ARG A 952 38.42 -16.62 0.25
N TYR A 953 38.09 -15.34 0.37
CA TYR A 953 37.48 -14.76 1.56
C TYR A 953 36.17 -15.49 1.91
N MET A 954 35.30 -15.70 0.92
CA MET A 954 34.07 -16.46 1.05
C MET A 954 34.30 -17.92 1.50
N ALA A 955 35.36 -18.55 1.00
CA ALA A 955 35.76 -19.91 1.39
C ALA A 955 36.38 -19.97 2.81
N ILE A 956 36.99 -18.90 3.31
CA ILE A 956 37.69 -18.91 4.61
C ILE A 956 36.81 -18.40 5.75
N GLU A 957 36.18 -17.23 5.62
CA GLU A 957 35.36 -16.62 6.69
C GLU A 957 34.12 -17.42 7.04
N SER A 958 33.72 -18.27 6.12
CA SER A 958 32.70 -19.26 6.35
C SER A 958 33.03 -20.39 7.30
N ARG A 959 34.30 -20.55 7.68
CA ARG A 959 34.74 -21.57 8.63
C ARG A 959 34.34 -21.15 10.03
N THR A 960 33.67 -22.03 10.75
CA THR A 960 33.43 -21.82 12.18
C THR A 960 34.71 -22.07 12.98
N VAL A 961 34.82 -21.51 14.19
CA VAL A 961 35.94 -21.78 15.12
C VAL A 961 36.19 -23.28 15.32
N TRP A 962 35.13 -24.07 15.17
CA TRP A 962 35.17 -25.52 15.30
C TRP A 962 35.59 -26.30 14.04
N ASP A 963 35.90 -25.60 12.95
CA ASP A 963 36.46 -26.17 11.72
C ASP A 963 37.99 -26.12 11.69
N LEU A 964 38.59 -25.53 12.73
CA LEU A 964 40.04 -25.50 12.91
C LEU A 964 40.60 -26.92 13.07
N PRO A 965 41.79 -27.20 12.49
CA PRO A 965 42.42 -28.52 12.52
C PRO A 965 42.79 -29.01 13.93
N ILE A 966 42.66 -28.15 14.94
CA ILE A 966 42.93 -28.43 16.36
C ILE A 966 41.81 -29.31 16.98
N PHE A 967 40.62 -29.37 16.37
CA PHE A 967 39.51 -30.21 16.86
C PHE A 967 39.41 -31.52 16.06
N PRO A 968 39.50 -32.71 16.70
CA PRO A 968 39.41 -34.01 16.01
C PRO A 968 38.09 -34.21 15.25
N THR A 969 37.01 -33.58 15.71
CA THR A 969 35.69 -33.62 15.07
C THR A 969 35.61 -32.75 13.81
N ALA A 970 36.59 -31.88 13.54
CA ALA A 970 36.64 -31.02 12.36
C ALA A 970 36.86 -31.81 11.05
N PHE A 971 37.47 -33.00 11.11
CA PHE A 971 37.57 -33.91 9.96
C PHE A 971 36.20 -34.41 9.47
N LEU A 972 35.17 -34.29 10.31
CA LEU A 972 33.80 -34.72 10.05
C LEU A 972 32.84 -33.53 9.82
N LYS A 973 33.34 -32.34 9.47
CA LYS A 973 32.48 -31.14 9.29
C LYS A 973 32.36 -30.69 7.84
N ARG A 974 31.11 -30.37 7.45
CA ARG A 974 30.68 -30.01 6.09
C ARG A 974 31.26 -28.68 5.61
N SER A 975 31.29 -27.69 6.49
CA SER A 975 31.87 -26.37 6.24
C SER A 975 33.32 -26.49 5.79
N ARG A 976 34.11 -27.40 6.39
CA ARG A 976 35.49 -27.68 5.97
C ARG A 976 35.56 -28.29 4.57
N ALA A 977 34.70 -29.25 4.23
CA ALA A 977 34.68 -29.88 2.90
C ALA A 977 34.29 -28.89 1.79
N VAL A 978 33.26 -28.06 2.02
CA VAL A 978 32.86 -27.00 1.07
C VAL A 978 33.98 -25.98 0.91
N SER A 979 34.55 -25.50 2.03
CA SER A 979 35.66 -24.55 2.00
C SER A 979 36.90 -25.13 1.29
N ALA A 980 37.21 -26.41 1.50
CA ALA A 980 38.33 -27.06 0.84
C ALA A 980 38.11 -27.21 -0.66
N HIS A 981 36.91 -27.61 -1.10
CA HIS A 981 36.55 -27.68 -2.52
C HIS A 981 36.60 -26.31 -3.18
N MET A 982 36.06 -25.28 -2.53
CA MET A 982 36.16 -23.91 -3.04
C MET A 982 37.60 -23.46 -3.17
N LEU A 983 38.44 -23.69 -2.15
CA LEU A 983 39.85 -23.33 -2.22
C LEU A 983 40.60 -24.12 -3.31
N ASP A 984 40.28 -25.40 -3.51
CA ASP A 984 40.83 -26.19 -4.62
C ASP A 984 40.44 -25.59 -5.98
N ARG A 985 39.16 -25.26 -6.18
CA ARG A 985 38.67 -24.65 -7.43
C ARG A 985 39.27 -23.26 -7.65
N VAL A 986 39.37 -22.46 -6.61
CA VAL A 986 40.01 -21.14 -6.68
C VAL A 986 41.52 -21.27 -6.97
N ASP A 987 42.20 -22.25 -6.40
CA ASP A 987 43.61 -22.50 -6.71
C ASP A 987 43.80 -22.98 -8.15
N ARG A 988 42.87 -23.77 -8.70
CA ARG A 988 42.84 -24.12 -10.12
C ARG A 988 42.64 -22.89 -11.01
N ILE A 989 41.67 -22.02 -10.70
CA ILE A 989 41.46 -20.75 -11.41
C ILE A 989 42.75 -19.92 -11.39
N THR A 990 43.34 -19.75 -10.21
CA THR A 990 44.54 -18.94 -10.02
C THR A 990 45.75 -19.57 -10.74
N SER A 991 45.84 -20.90 -10.78
CA SER A 991 46.93 -21.61 -11.48
C SER A 991 46.75 -21.62 -13.00
N ALA A 992 45.51 -21.64 -13.48
CA ALA A 992 45.18 -21.50 -14.89
C ALA A 992 45.61 -20.12 -15.43
N ILE A 993 45.33 -19.08 -14.65
CA ILE A 993 45.57 -17.67 -15.02
C ILE A 993 47.05 -17.27 -14.81
N PHE A 994 47.64 -17.59 -13.65
CA PHE A 994 48.98 -17.09 -13.25
C PHE A 994 50.10 -18.14 -13.28
N GLY A 995 49.78 -19.38 -13.66
CA GLY A 995 50.70 -20.51 -13.64
C GLY A 995 50.78 -21.21 -12.26
N PRO A 996 51.47 -22.38 -12.21
CA PRO A 996 51.56 -23.18 -11.00
C PRO A 996 52.39 -22.47 -9.91
N LYS A 997 52.03 -22.73 -8.66
CA LYS A 997 52.80 -22.28 -7.51
C LYS A 997 54.16 -22.98 -7.47
N LEU A 998 55.24 -22.21 -7.30
CA LEU A 998 56.57 -22.75 -7.06
C LEU A 998 56.57 -23.62 -5.81
N SER A 999 57.06 -24.86 -5.91
CA SER A 999 57.25 -25.68 -4.73
C SER A 999 58.36 -25.09 -3.85
N TRP A 1000 58.36 -25.42 -2.56
CA TRP A 1000 59.46 -25.05 -1.67
C TRP A 1000 60.81 -25.55 -2.20
N TRP A 1001 60.82 -26.73 -2.84
CA TRP A 1001 61.99 -27.28 -3.53
C TRP A 1001 62.40 -26.46 -4.75
N ASP A 1002 61.46 -26.00 -5.57
CA ASP A 1002 61.76 -25.14 -6.73
C ASP A 1002 62.28 -23.76 -6.30
N ARG A 1003 61.80 -23.20 -5.18
CA ARG A 1003 62.35 -21.96 -4.61
C ARG A 1003 63.78 -22.13 -4.09
N TRP A 1004 64.14 -23.33 -3.66
CA TRP A 1004 65.49 -23.66 -3.21
C TRP A 1004 66.44 -23.98 -4.38
N THR A 1005 65.95 -24.66 -5.42
CA THR A 1005 66.77 -25.04 -6.59
C THR A 1005 66.84 -23.97 -7.67
N SER A 1006 65.89 -23.03 -7.73
CA SER A 1006 65.97 -21.84 -8.61
C SER A 1006 66.82 -20.71 -8.03
N ALA A 1007 67.20 -20.80 -6.75
CA ALA A 1007 68.07 -19.81 -6.11
C ALA A 1007 69.56 -19.99 -6.45
N SER A 1008 69.95 -20.97 -7.27
CA SER A 1008 71.36 -21.30 -7.50
C SER A 1008 71.96 -20.92 -8.85
N ASP A 1009 71.21 -20.37 -9.82
CA ASP A 1009 71.83 -19.93 -11.08
C ASP A 1009 71.15 -18.66 -11.60
N ASP A 1010 71.76 -17.50 -11.30
CA ASP A 1010 71.85 -16.31 -12.19
C ASP A 1010 72.41 -15.08 -11.44
N TYR A 1011 73.51 -15.24 -10.67
CA TYR A 1011 74.34 -14.09 -10.26
C TYR A 1011 75.55 -13.99 -11.20
N ASN A 1012 75.36 -13.26 -12.31
CA ASN A 1012 76.46 -12.84 -13.18
C ASN A 1012 76.48 -11.30 -13.22
N ALA A 1013 77.50 -10.69 -12.63
CA ALA A 1013 77.59 -9.22 -12.50
C ALA A 1013 77.96 -8.50 -13.81
N PHE A 1014 78.11 -9.23 -14.92
CA PHE A 1014 78.47 -8.70 -16.23
C PHE A 1014 77.60 -9.35 -17.32
N GLY A 1015 77.06 -8.51 -18.20
CA GLY A 1015 75.82 -8.77 -18.94
C GLY A 1015 75.89 -9.76 -20.10
N GLY A 1016 74.71 -10.20 -20.55
CA GLY A 1016 74.54 -10.90 -21.82
C GLY A 1016 73.57 -12.10 -21.86
N ALA A 1017 72.31 -11.96 -21.43
CA ALA A 1017 71.19 -12.78 -21.90
C ALA A 1017 69.85 -12.19 -21.41
N LYS A 1018 68.81 -12.22 -22.25
CA LYS A 1018 67.44 -11.89 -21.83
C LYS A 1018 67.04 -12.84 -20.69
N LYS A 1019 66.96 -12.31 -19.47
CA LYS A 1019 66.49 -13.01 -18.27
C LYS A 1019 65.18 -13.73 -18.59
N LYS A 1020 65.14 -15.07 -18.48
CA LYS A 1020 63.88 -15.78 -18.37
C LYS A 1020 63.26 -15.32 -17.04
N VAL A 1021 62.06 -14.73 -17.09
CA VAL A 1021 61.29 -14.44 -15.88
C VAL A 1021 61.25 -15.72 -15.03
N PRO A 1022 61.61 -15.67 -13.73
CA PRO A 1022 61.59 -16.86 -12.88
C PRO A 1022 60.22 -17.53 -12.99
N LYS A 1023 60.19 -18.83 -13.31
CA LYS A 1023 58.93 -19.61 -13.37
C LYS A 1023 58.21 -19.39 -12.04
N GLY A 1024 56.99 -18.84 -12.04
CA GLY A 1024 56.17 -18.66 -10.83
C GLY A 1024 56.18 -17.27 -10.17
N LEU A 1025 56.99 -16.30 -10.65
CA LEU A 1025 56.96 -14.91 -10.12
C LEU A 1025 55.58 -14.24 -10.27
N ALA A 1026 54.90 -14.51 -11.38
CA ALA A 1026 53.54 -14.06 -11.66
C ALA A 1026 52.55 -14.53 -10.59
N ARG A 1027 52.66 -15.81 -10.20
CA ARG A 1027 51.80 -16.42 -9.20
C ARG A 1027 52.09 -15.87 -7.80
N ASP A 1028 53.36 -15.67 -7.44
CA ASP A 1028 53.73 -15.10 -6.15
C ASP A 1028 53.24 -13.64 -6.02
N THR A 1029 53.34 -12.84 -7.09
CA THR A 1029 52.83 -11.45 -7.13
C THR A 1029 51.30 -11.42 -7.01
N ALA A 1030 50.60 -12.31 -7.72
CA ALA A 1030 49.14 -12.43 -7.62
C ALA A 1030 48.72 -12.85 -6.21
N ASP A 1031 49.37 -13.86 -5.62
CA ASP A 1031 49.09 -14.33 -4.26
C ASP A 1031 49.29 -13.19 -3.22
N GLU A 1032 50.28 -12.31 -3.40
CA GLU A 1032 50.50 -11.13 -2.54
C GLU A 1032 49.37 -10.11 -2.66
N LYS A 1033 48.98 -9.72 -3.89
CA LYS A 1033 47.88 -8.77 -4.13
C LYS A 1033 46.53 -9.31 -3.64
N ILE A 1034 46.25 -10.59 -3.90
CA ILE A 1034 45.06 -11.29 -3.41
C ILE A 1034 45.04 -11.27 -1.87
N LEU A 1035 46.18 -11.52 -1.21
CA LEU A 1035 46.29 -11.49 0.25
C LEU A 1035 46.07 -10.09 0.83
N GLN A 1036 46.52 -9.04 0.14
CA GLN A 1036 46.26 -7.65 0.56
C GLN A 1036 44.76 -7.34 0.56
N ILE A 1037 44.04 -7.73 -0.51
CA ILE A 1037 42.58 -7.56 -0.60
C ILE A 1037 41.86 -8.40 0.48
N GLU A 1038 42.27 -9.66 0.67
CA GLU A 1038 41.72 -10.54 1.70
C GLU A 1038 41.90 -9.95 3.11
N THR A 1039 43.08 -9.38 3.39
CA THR A 1039 43.39 -8.74 4.68
C THR A 1039 42.54 -7.49 4.91
N ARG A 1040 42.32 -6.68 3.87
CA ARG A 1040 41.42 -5.53 3.93
C ARG A 1040 39.99 -5.95 4.28
N LEU A 1041 39.45 -6.95 3.57
CA LEU A 1041 38.10 -7.47 3.83
C LEU A 1041 37.92 -7.96 5.28
N ARG A 1042 38.95 -8.63 5.84
CA ARG A 1042 38.97 -9.08 7.24
C ARG A 1042 39.05 -7.93 8.25
N ASN A 1043 39.91 -6.95 8.00
CA ASN A 1043 40.08 -5.78 8.87
C ASN A 1043 38.78 -4.96 8.95
N GLU A 1044 38.09 -4.81 7.82
CA GLU A 1044 36.78 -4.16 7.72
C GLU A 1044 35.64 -5.00 8.33
N ARG A 1045 35.92 -6.25 8.75
CA ARG A 1045 34.93 -7.21 9.26
C ARG A 1045 33.74 -7.37 8.31
N THR A 1046 34.03 -7.44 7.01
CA THR A 1046 33.00 -7.53 5.97
C THR A 1046 32.16 -8.80 6.17
N LYS A 1047 30.87 -8.65 6.51
CA LYS A 1047 29.98 -9.79 6.67
C LYS A 1047 29.79 -10.48 5.32
N LEU A 1048 29.69 -11.82 5.29
CA LEU A 1048 29.36 -12.56 4.07
C LEU A 1048 27.99 -12.17 3.48
N SER A 1049 27.10 -11.61 4.28
CA SER A 1049 25.86 -11.00 3.80
C SER A 1049 26.10 -9.80 2.87
N LYS A 1050 27.31 -9.25 2.74
CA LYS A 1050 27.61 -8.26 1.69
C LYS A 1050 27.29 -8.79 0.30
N TYR A 1051 27.49 -10.10 0.06
CA TYR A 1051 27.15 -10.72 -1.21
C TYR A 1051 25.64 -10.94 -1.40
N THR A 1052 24.82 -10.70 -0.37
CA THR A 1052 23.36 -10.52 -0.51
C THR A 1052 22.96 -9.05 -0.66
N VAL A 1053 23.82 -8.09 -0.25
CA VAL A 1053 23.56 -6.64 -0.42
C VAL A 1053 23.61 -6.23 -1.91
N ALA A 1054 24.38 -6.94 -2.73
CA ALA A 1054 24.29 -6.78 -4.19
C ALA A 1054 22.90 -7.19 -4.75
N GLN A 1055 22.05 -7.84 -3.97
CA GLN A 1055 20.64 -8.12 -4.32
C GLN A 1055 19.69 -7.07 -3.73
N SER A 1056 20.14 -6.22 -2.80
CA SER A 1056 19.29 -5.35 -1.98
C SER A 1056 19.26 -3.90 -2.48
N HIS A 1057 19.28 -3.69 -3.80
CA HIS A 1057 18.82 -2.41 -4.32
C HIS A 1057 17.34 -2.26 -3.96
N ASP A 1058 16.92 -1.08 -3.51
CA ASP A 1058 15.53 -0.84 -3.10
C ASP A 1058 14.58 -1.24 -4.25
N GLY A 1059 13.59 -2.09 -3.94
CA GLY A 1059 12.63 -2.64 -4.90
C GLY A 1059 13.09 -3.89 -5.66
N LEU A 1060 14.37 -4.26 -5.64
CA LEU A 1060 14.87 -5.43 -6.36
C LEU A 1060 14.78 -6.71 -5.53
N THR A 1061 14.16 -7.75 -6.08
CA THR A 1061 13.98 -9.06 -5.46
C THR A 1061 14.51 -10.16 -6.38
N TYR A 1062 15.36 -11.03 -5.85
CA TYR A 1062 15.91 -12.19 -6.57
C TYR A 1062 15.29 -13.50 -6.06
N ASP A 1063 14.96 -14.40 -6.99
CA ASP A 1063 14.30 -15.69 -6.77
C ASP A 1063 14.67 -16.48 -5.47
N PRO A 1064 15.95 -16.61 -5.06
CA PRO A 1064 16.34 -17.29 -3.82
C PRO A 1064 15.66 -16.79 -2.55
N GLU A 1065 15.11 -15.57 -2.54
CA GLU A 1065 14.50 -14.93 -1.37
C GLU A 1065 12.97 -14.98 -1.36
N VAL A 1066 12.34 -15.22 -2.51
CA VAL A 1066 10.89 -15.04 -2.71
C VAL A 1066 10.04 -16.07 -1.95
N LEU A 1067 10.43 -17.35 -1.95
CA LEU A 1067 9.68 -18.41 -1.29
C LEU A 1067 10.42 -18.91 -0.04
N LEU A 1068 10.17 -18.29 1.11
CA LEU A 1068 10.84 -18.59 2.38
C LEU A 1068 10.46 -19.97 2.94
N GLU A 1069 11.28 -20.52 3.84
CA GLU A 1069 11.09 -21.87 4.42
C GLU A 1069 9.69 -22.06 5.03
N LYS A 1070 9.15 -21.02 5.68
CA LYS A 1070 7.82 -21.06 6.29
C LYS A 1070 6.68 -21.08 5.27
N GLN A 1071 6.89 -20.53 4.08
CA GLN A 1071 5.90 -20.47 2.99
C GLN A 1071 5.90 -21.74 2.12
N ARG A 1072 6.99 -22.53 2.17
CA ARG A 1072 7.11 -23.83 1.47
C ARG A 1072 6.30 -24.96 2.09
N VAL A 1073 5.66 -24.73 3.23
CA VAL A 1073 4.71 -25.67 3.84
C VAL A 1073 3.36 -24.98 3.90
N MET A 1074 2.38 -25.51 3.20
CA MET A 1074 1.04 -24.92 3.13
C MET A 1074 -0.05 -25.95 3.38
N SER A 1075 -1.17 -25.48 3.88
CA SER A 1075 -2.35 -26.32 4.06
C SER A 1075 -3.04 -26.57 2.71
N GLY A 1076 -3.75 -27.70 2.60
CA GLY A 1076 -4.60 -28.00 1.45
C GLY A 1076 -5.56 -26.86 1.11
N LYS A 1077 -6.18 -26.24 2.13
CA LYS A 1077 -7.09 -25.09 1.93
C LYS A 1077 -6.40 -23.90 1.26
N GLN A 1078 -5.16 -23.58 1.65
CA GLN A 1078 -4.40 -22.49 1.04
C GLN A 1078 -4.01 -22.83 -0.40
N PHE A 1079 -3.59 -24.07 -0.64
CA PHE A 1079 -3.27 -24.55 -1.99
C PHE A 1079 -4.50 -24.54 -2.90
N ASP A 1080 -5.64 -25.05 -2.42
CA ASP A 1080 -6.90 -25.07 -3.17
C ASP A 1080 -7.38 -23.66 -3.51
N ALA A 1081 -7.19 -22.70 -2.60
CA ALA A 1081 -7.47 -21.28 -2.89
C ALA A 1081 -6.59 -20.73 -4.02
N LEU A 1082 -5.30 -21.10 -4.08
CA LEU A 1082 -4.41 -20.72 -5.19
C LEU A 1082 -4.83 -21.38 -6.51
N VAL A 1083 -5.22 -22.66 -6.49
CA VAL A 1083 -5.73 -23.36 -7.68
C VAL A 1083 -7.03 -22.72 -8.18
N GLN A 1084 -7.95 -22.38 -7.28
CA GLN A 1084 -9.19 -21.69 -7.66
C GLN A 1084 -8.92 -20.28 -8.21
N ALA A 1085 -7.99 -19.54 -7.62
CA ALA A 1085 -7.57 -18.24 -8.13
C ALA A 1085 -6.96 -18.36 -9.53
N GLU A 1086 -6.14 -19.39 -9.80
CA GLU A 1086 -5.57 -19.63 -11.12
C GLU A 1086 -6.63 -20.02 -12.15
N LYS A 1087 -7.61 -20.85 -11.79
CA LYS A 1087 -8.76 -21.17 -12.67
C LYS A 1087 -9.56 -19.92 -13.02
N GLN A 1088 -9.78 -19.03 -12.07
CA GLN A 1088 -10.43 -17.74 -12.33
C GLN A 1088 -9.57 -16.84 -13.22
N ALA A 1089 -8.24 -16.82 -13.03
CA ALA A 1089 -7.33 -16.07 -13.88
C ALA A 1089 -7.29 -16.63 -15.31
N GLU A 1090 -7.31 -17.95 -15.49
CA GLU A 1090 -7.40 -18.62 -16.78
C GLU A 1090 -8.69 -18.26 -17.52
N LEU A 1091 -9.85 -18.25 -16.83
CA LEU A 1091 -11.10 -17.77 -17.41
C LEU A 1091 -11.04 -16.29 -17.82
N ARG A 1092 -10.37 -15.43 -17.03
CA ARG A 1092 -10.18 -14.01 -17.38
C ARG A 1092 -9.26 -13.84 -18.58
N ARG A 1093 -8.17 -14.60 -18.68
CA ARG A 1093 -7.27 -14.59 -19.84
C ARG A 1093 -7.99 -15.05 -21.09
N ALA A 1094 -8.71 -16.18 -21.03
CA ALA A 1094 -9.53 -16.67 -22.15
C ALA A 1094 -10.61 -15.67 -22.56
N ARG A 1095 -11.25 -14.99 -21.59
CA ARG A 1095 -12.19 -13.91 -21.87
C ARG A 1095 -11.52 -12.70 -22.53
N THR A 1096 -10.33 -12.32 -22.04
CA THR A 1096 -9.55 -11.20 -22.60
C THR A 1096 -9.13 -11.51 -24.03
N GLU A 1097 -8.61 -12.71 -24.29
CA GLU A 1097 -8.27 -13.18 -25.64
C GLU A 1097 -9.51 -13.18 -26.54
N TYR A 1098 -10.64 -13.73 -26.06
CA TYR A 1098 -11.89 -13.76 -26.82
C TYR A 1098 -12.40 -12.35 -27.15
N GLU A 1099 -12.47 -11.45 -26.17
CA GLU A 1099 -12.99 -10.09 -26.37
C GLU A 1099 -12.05 -9.25 -27.25
N VAL A 1100 -10.72 -9.42 -27.13
CA VAL A 1100 -9.76 -8.77 -28.05
C VAL A 1100 -9.88 -9.34 -29.46
N ALA A 1101 -10.01 -10.66 -29.62
CA ALA A 1101 -10.19 -11.30 -30.92
C ALA A 1101 -11.54 -10.94 -31.56
N GLU A 1102 -12.62 -10.86 -30.77
CA GLU A 1102 -13.95 -10.45 -31.21
C GLU A 1102 -13.95 -8.98 -31.63
N GLN A 1103 -13.42 -8.08 -30.78
CA GLN A 1103 -13.29 -6.66 -31.13
C GLN A 1103 -12.47 -6.47 -32.39
N ARG A 1104 -11.38 -7.22 -32.55
CA ARG A 1104 -10.55 -7.20 -33.76
C ARG A 1104 -11.31 -7.72 -34.96
N ASN A 1105 -12.02 -8.84 -34.85
CA ASN A 1105 -12.84 -9.38 -35.95
C ASN A 1105 -13.97 -8.42 -36.36
N GLU A 1106 -14.54 -7.67 -35.43
CA GLU A 1106 -15.61 -6.71 -35.70
C GLU A 1106 -15.11 -5.40 -36.31
N LEU A 1107 -14.00 -4.86 -35.81
CA LEU A 1107 -13.53 -3.52 -36.14
C LEU A 1107 -12.40 -3.50 -37.18
N LEU A 1108 -11.66 -4.59 -37.38
CA LEU A 1108 -10.54 -4.65 -38.33
C LEU A 1108 -11.05 -4.71 -39.77
N VAL A 1109 -10.50 -3.84 -40.62
CA VAL A 1109 -10.75 -3.82 -42.05
C VAL A 1109 -9.40 -3.74 -42.78
N PRO A 1110 -9.07 -4.70 -43.67
CA PRO A 1110 -7.88 -4.59 -44.49
C PRO A 1110 -7.92 -3.32 -45.35
N LEU A 1111 -6.80 -2.60 -45.43
CA LEU A 1111 -6.67 -1.41 -46.27
C LEU A 1111 -6.41 -1.90 -47.71
N GLU A 1112 -7.35 -1.69 -48.65
CA GLU A 1112 -7.18 -2.16 -50.03
C GLU A 1112 -5.90 -1.55 -50.65
N THR A 1113 -4.92 -2.40 -51.01
CA THR A 1113 -3.74 -2.00 -51.79
C THR A 1113 -4.13 -1.70 -53.24
N ALA A 1114 -3.46 -0.73 -53.86
CA ALA A 1114 -3.74 -0.23 -55.21
C ALA A 1114 -3.78 -1.32 -56.31
N GLU A 1115 -3.20 -2.50 -56.06
CA GLU A 1115 -3.23 -3.65 -56.98
C GLU A 1115 -4.63 -4.30 -57.13
N VAL A 1116 -5.49 -4.20 -56.11
CA VAL A 1116 -6.84 -4.78 -56.15
C VAL A 1116 -7.77 -3.92 -57.03
N THR A 1117 -7.58 -2.60 -57.05
CA THR A 1117 -8.33 -1.68 -57.91
C THR A 1117 -8.05 -1.92 -59.39
N ALA A 1118 -6.81 -2.23 -59.76
CA ALA A 1118 -6.44 -2.59 -61.14
C ALA A 1118 -7.11 -3.89 -61.60
N THR A 1119 -7.29 -4.85 -60.69
CA THR A 1119 -7.91 -6.15 -60.99
C THR A 1119 -9.44 -6.05 -61.09
N ARG A 1120 -10.08 -5.19 -60.28
CA ARG A 1120 -11.51 -4.86 -60.41
C ARG A 1120 -11.81 -4.03 -61.65
N GLN A 1121 -10.95 -3.08 -62.02
CA GLN A 1121 -11.10 -2.32 -63.28
C GLN A 1121 -10.85 -3.19 -64.52
N ALA A 1122 -9.91 -4.15 -64.48
CA ALA A 1122 -9.66 -5.08 -65.58
C ALA A 1122 -10.84 -6.05 -65.84
N LYS A 1123 -11.60 -6.44 -64.81
CA LYS A 1123 -12.83 -7.25 -64.96
C LYS A 1123 -14.06 -6.45 -65.43
N SER A 1124 -13.99 -5.12 -65.46
CA SER A 1124 -15.10 -4.25 -65.85
C SER A 1124 -15.07 -3.78 -67.32
N LYS A 1125 -14.10 -4.23 -68.13
CA LYS A 1125 -14.12 -3.97 -69.58
C LYS A 1125 -15.13 -4.90 -70.29
N PRO A 1126 -16.16 -4.36 -70.97
CA PRO A 1126 -17.11 -5.18 -71.73
C PRO A 1126 -16.43 -5.76 -72.97
N THR A 1127 -16.59 -7.06 -73.19
CA THR A 1127 -16.29 -7.73 -74.46
C THR A 1127 -17.14 -7.09 -75.57
N PRO A 1128 -16.54 -6.59 -76.68
CA PRO A 1128 -17.31 -6.01 -77.77
C PRO A 1128 -18.03 -7.10 -78.56
N MET A 1129 -19.36 -6.95 -78.67
CA MET A 1129 -20.18 -7.72 -79.60
C MET A 1129 -19.90 -7.28 -81.05
N GLY A 1130 -19.23 -8.14 -81.82
CA GLY A 1130 -19.47 -8.32 -83.26
C GLY A 1130 -19.85 -9.79 -83.45
N GLY A 1131 -20.84 -10.20 -84.24
CA GLY A 1131 -21.35 -9.67 -85.49
C GLY A 1131 -21.36 -10.82 -86.48
N SER A 1132 -22.56 -11.38 -86.76
CA SER A 1132 -22.95 -12.21 -87.92
C SER A 1132 -22.00 -13.31 -88.45
N LEU A 1133 -22.33 -14.58 -88.21
CA LEU A 1133 -22.92 -15.56 -89.15
C LEU A 1133 -23.03 -16.93 -88.48
#